data_AF-A0A1N6KEX3-F1
#
_entry.id   AF-A0A1N6KEX3-F1
#
_cell.length_a   1.000
_cell.length_b   1.000
_cell.length_c   1.000
_cell.angle_alpha   90.00
_cell.angle_beta   90.00
_cell.angle_gamma   90.00
#
_symmetry.space_group_name_H-M   'P 1'
#
loop_
_entity.id
_entity.type
_entity.pdbx_description
1 polymer ?
#
loop_
_entity_poly.entity_id
_entity_poly.type
_entity_poly.pdbx_seq_one_letter_code
_entity_poly.pdbx_strand_id
1 'polypeptide(L)'
;MTQVGDVADPAVCSPDQSENRSQSTFRPSFFDENDTLIDDAIVGTVPAALSADPQAQAPSVPKHRWLRLMVRAGSYALGFGLLGWALWKNQASVREVIGREPNLRDLAAALVLGEVALLSTFARWYLLARVQGVPLTLRQAVRIGFLGHASELIVPGQLGGDVVKVAAFGRGQGQSRAPLVASVMFDRVTGILGLFLLVSLMGALQWPTAAVAVRKLIAVVWAVAGAGLLGFAALFLPATAVLLRRILGEGRMSAKLAGLWDAAAAYRGHPRAVVAALAMAMASHAIYAFAFYAVICALFPIAPPLSTSLVIIPLILFTAIAPLPFGALGVGEEVSGELFGMIGHSIGTPAMLAARCVGLGLSCVSVLVSLASSPAFFKRNAHPDRSSKDSVIYSDDPGARSERGTVARSELPWSGKEQGSMLRELASTTLGPFVRSAASGHLPDVDEEVDPGYLRPSRPVMIPQTETHSPQAESDPMHMSGIQLQGPVILEPRIFRDERGYFLETWNQSRSADAGIPSTFVQDNLSHSKQGVLRGLHYQHPAGQGKLVMVLQGEIYDVAVDIRAGSPTFGQWMGLTLSAADHRQLYIPPGFAHGFVVTSEFAVFMYKCTEFYRPEFEGSVAWDDPDLAIQWPVAAPILAAKDRAAPRLRAIAAERLPVWGGGMVPSA
;
A
#
# COMPACT_ATOMS: atom_id res chain seq x y z
N MET A 1 44.50 -81.50 42.15
CA MET A 1 44.47 -80.66 43.36
C MET A 1 44.04 -79.26 42.89
N THR A 2 42.77 -78.82 43.01
CA THR A 2 41.97 -78.44 44.22
C THR A 2 42.44 -77.10 44.85
N GLN A 3 41.62 -76.11 45.28
CA GLN A 3 40.20 -75.67 45.08
C GLN A 3 40.01 -74.33 45.88
N VAL A 4 38.95 -73.48 45.92
CA VAL A 4 37.54 -73.37 45.42
C VAL A 4 37.20 -71.86 45.23
N GLY A 5 36.06 -71.50 44.59
CA GLY A 5 35.33 -70.22 44.77
C GLY A 5 35.56 -69.13 43.69
N ASP A 6 34.61 -68.25 43.34
CA ASP A 6 33.20 -68.12 43.77
C ASP A 6 32.30 -67.41 42.71
N VAL A 7 31.00 -67.27 42.99
CA VAL A 7 29.91 -66.83 42.06
C VAL A 7 28.77 -66.12 42.84
N ALA A 8 27.84 -65.32 42.29
CA ALA A 8 27.50 -64.91 40.90
C ALA A 8 26.83 -63.50 40.90
N ASP A 9 26.41 -62.99 39.72
CA ASP A 9 25.75 -61.68 39.52
C ASP A 9 24.35 -61.87 38.84
N PRO A 10 23.21 -61.30 39.33
CA PRO A 10 21.86 -61.83 38.98
C PRO A 10 20.82 -60.87 38.35
N ALA A 11 19.90 -61.48 37.57
CA ALA A 11 18.50 -61.10 37.23
C ALA A 11 18.21 -59.75 36.47
N VAL A 12 17.32 -59.61 35.46
CA VAL A 12 16.18 -60.37 34.85
C VAL A 12 14.76 -59.94 35.28
N CYS A 13 13.88 -59.79 34.26
CA CYS A 13 12.41 -59.67 34.22
C CYS A 13 11.70 -58.29 34.22
N SER A 14 10.82 -58.13 33.22
CA SER A 14 9.71 -57.16 33.08
C SER A 14 8.42 -57.72 33.75
N PRO A 15 7.25 -57.02 33.85
CA PRO A 15 6.40 -56.73 32.66
C PRO A 15 5.34 -55.56 32.70
N ASP A 16 4.79 -55.28 31.52
CA ASP A 16 3.41 -54.82 31.17
C ASP A 16 2.78 -53.48 31.66
N GLN A 17 1.47 -53.31 31.35
CA GLN A 17 0.78 -52.04 31.00
C GLN A 17 0.06 -51.33 32.16
N SER A 18 -0.27 -50.03 31.97
CA SER A 18 -1.65 -49.53 31.72
C SER A 18 -1.84 -48.01 31.91
N GLU A 19 -2.80 -47.42 31.16
CA GLU A 19 -3.69 -46.28 31.54
C GLU A 19 -3.11 -44.88 31.94
N ASN A 20 -3.79 -43.71 31.79
CA ASN A 20 -4.99 -43.27 31.04
C ASN A 20 -5.02 -41.71 30.91
N ARG A 21 -5.97 -41.17 30.13
CA ARG A 21 -6.55 -39.80 30.16
C ARG A 21 -5.68 -38.56 29.86
N SER A 22 -5.77 -38.13 28.61
CA SER A 22 -6.32 -36.82 28.18
C SER A 22 -6.46 -35.67 29.21
N GLN A 23 -5.78 -34.54 28.95
CA GLN A 23 -6.32 -33.20 29.21
C GLN A 23 -5.98 -32.23 28.05
N SER A 24 -6.99 -31.83 27.28
CA SER A 24 -6.87 -30.78 26.28
C SER A 24 -7.04 -29.40 26.91
N THR A 25 -5.95 -28.66 27.11
CA THR A 25 -6.02 -27.24 27.52
C THR A 25 -6.12 -26.32 26.31
N PHE A 26 -7.36 -25.94 25.99
CA PHE A 26 -7.71 -25.08 24.85
C PHE A 26 -7.10 -23.67 25.01
N ARG A 27 -6.00 -23.38 24.30
CA ARG A 27 -5.45 -22.01 24.21
C ARG A 27 -6.03 -21.30 22.98
N PRO A 28 -6.78 -20.19 23.14
CA PRO A 28 -7.16 -19.35 22.01
C PRO A 28 -5.93 -18.55 21.54
N SER A 29 -5.35 -18.94 20.40
CA SER A 29 -4.21 -18.26 19.77
C SER A 29 -4.63 -16.97 19.07
N PHE A 30 -5.07 -15.97 19.86
CA PHE A 30 -4.94 -14.57 19.45
C PHE A 30 -3.53 -14.09 19.81
N PHE A 31 -2.95 -13.26 18.95
CA PHE A 31 -1.51 -12.93 18.87
C PHE A 31 -0.63 -14.10 18.36
N ASP A 32 -0.37 -14.08 17.05
CA ASP A 32 0.85 -14.66 16.48
C ASP A 32 2.01 -13.68 16.75
N GLU A 33 3.14 -14.18 17.24
CA GLU A 33 4.20 -13.37 17.87
C GLU A 33 5.22 -12.77 16.87
N ASN A 34 4.98 -12.93 15.56
CA ASN A 34 5.90 -12.53 14.48
C ASN A 34 5.72 -11.08 13.94
N ASP A 35 4.89 -10.22 14.55
CA ASP A 35 4.62 -8.84 14.06
C ASP A 35 5.79 -7.85 14.34
N THR A 36 6.97 -8.20 13.86
CA THR A 36 8.25 -7.48 14.01
C THR A 36 8.32 -6.15 13.24
N LEU A 37 7.36 -5.89 12.35
CA LEU A 37 7.29 -4.70 11.50
C LEU A 37 7.21 -3.36 12.27
N ILE A 38 6.80 -3.38 13.54
CA ILE A 38 6.75 -2.19 14.39
C ILE A 38 8.15 -1.78 14.90
N ASP A 39 9.05 -2.75 15.12
CA ASP A 39 10.32 -2.50 15.82
C ASP A 39 11.39 -1.86 14.92
N ASP A 40 11.41 -2.23 13.63
CA ASP A 40 12.35 -1.70 12.62
C ASP A 40 11.95 -0.33 12.05
N ALA A 41 10.67 0.03 12.12
CA ALA A 41 10.15 1.28 11.57
C ALA A 41 10.60 2.53 12.36
N ILE A 42 11.04 2.36 13.61
CA ILE A 42 11.40 3.43 14.55
C ILE A 42 12.86 3.93 14.37
N VAL A 43 13.69 3.25 13.55
CA VAL A 43 15.15 3.52 13.46
C VAL A 43 15.61 3.99 12.05
N GLY A 44 14.76 4.72 11.31
CA GLY A 44 15.13 5.30 10.01
C GLY A 44 15.52 4.27 8.93
N THR A 45 15.06 3.04 9.12
CA THR A 45 15.37 1.86 8.30
C THR A 45 14.17 1.52 7.42
N VAL A 46 14.11 2.17 6.25
CA VAL A 46 13.40 1.60 5.09
C VAL A 46 13.88 0.14 4.92
N PRO A 47 12.97 -0.85 4.83
CA PRO A 47 13.38 -2.25 4.68
C PRO A 47 14.24 -2.45 3.44
N ALA A 48 15.49 -2.87 3.64
CA ALA A 48 16.48 -3.06 2.58
C ALA A 48 16.27 -4.40 1.85
N ALA A 49 15.10 -4.59 1.25
CA ALA A 49 14.70 -5.81 0.53
C ALA A 49 15.14 -5.81 -0.95
N LEU A 50 16.30 -5.22 -1.26
CA LEU A 50 16.88 -5.16 -2.62
C LEU A 50 18.43 -5.25 -2.55
N SER A 51 18.96 -6.47 -2.45
CA SER A 51 20.36 -6.78 -2.76
C SER A 51 20.47 -8.26 -3.15
N ALA A 52 20.87 -8.54 -4.39
CA ALA A 52 20.82 -9.87 -4.99
C ALA A 52 22.12 -10.68 -4.78
N ASP A 53 22.41 -11.04 -3.53
CA ASP A 53 23.53 -11.92 -3.17
C ASP A 53 22.98 -13.23 -2.53
N PRO A 54 23.06 -14.38 -3.23
CA PRO A 54 22.63 -15.67 -2.71
C PRO A 54 23.48 -16.26 -1.57
N GLN A 55 24.65 -15.67 -1.25
CA GLN A 55 25.50 -16.08 -0.13
C GLN A 55 25.53 -15.04 1.01
N ALA A 56 24.84 -13.90 0.87
CA ALA A 56 24.62 -12.97 1.97
C ALA A 56 23.81 -13.65 3.07
N GLN A 57 24.49 -14.05 4.15
CA GLN A 57 23.87 -14.59 5.36
C GLN A 57 22.73 -13.66 5.80
N ALA A 58 21.56 -14.24 6.12
CA ALA A 58 20.42 -13.49 6.63
C ALA A 58 20.88 -12.56 7.77
N PRO A 59 20.60 -11.24 7.70
CA PRO A 59 21.23 -10.27 8.57
C PRO A 59 20.94 -10.60 10.02
N SER A 60 21.98 -10.94 10.79
CA SER A 60 21.82 -11.49 12.14
C SER A 60 20.95 -10.56 12.99
N VAL A 61 19.84 -11.09 13.52
CA VAL A 61 18.90 -10.35 14.38
C VAL A 61 19.73 -9.56 15.41
N PRO A 62 19.64 -8.21 15.45
CA PRO A 62 20.65 -7.42 16.13
C PRO A 62 20.83 -7.83 17.59
N LYS A 63 22.06 -8.27 17.95
CA LYS A 63 22.43 -8.92 19.22
C LYS A 63 22.21 -8.07 20.49
N HIS A 64 21.62 -6.88 20.35
CA HIS A 64 21.46 -5.88 21.39
C HIS A 64 20.02 -5.33 21.43
N ARG A 65 19.00 -6.23 21.53
CA ARG A 65 17.61 -5.85 21.83
C ARG A 65 17.53 -4.96 23.09
N TRP A 66 18.38 -5.25 24.08
CA TRP A 66 18.56 -4.44 25.29
C TRP A 66 19.08 -3.02 25.01
N LEU A 67 20.02 -2.84 24.06
CA LEU A 67 20.55 -1.52 23.72
C LEU A 67 19.50 -0.66 23.03
N ARG A 68 18.67 -1.25 22.15
CA ARG A 68 17.51 -0.55 21.57
C ARG A 68 16.52 -0.10 22.66
N LEU A 69 16.27 -0.95 23.65
CA LEU A 69 15.41 -0.62 24.80
C LEU A 69 16.04 0.49 25.66
N MET A 70 17.34 0.45 25.94
CA MET A 70 18.05 1.49 26.70
C MET A 70 18.11 2.83 25.96
N VAL A 71 18.28 2.84 24.63
CA VAL A 71 18.24 4.08 23.83
C VAL A 71 16.83 4.69 23.83
N ARG A 72 15.76 3.87 23.75
CA ARG A 72 14.38 4.34 23.91
C ARG A 72 14.11 4.86 25.33
N ALA A 73 14.53 4.12 26.36
CA ALA A 73 14.38 4.53 27.76
C ALA A 73 15.13 5.83 28.07
N GLY A 74 16.36 5.97 27.57
CA GLY A 74 17.19 7.17 27.73
C GLY A 74 16.61 8.39 27.02
N SER A 75 16.03 8.24 25.83
CA SER A 75 15.40 9.36 25.12
C SER A 75 14.08 9.80 25.77
N TYR A 76 13.30 8.88 26.34
CA TYR A 76 12.16 9.24 27.20
C TYR A 76 12.62 9.97 28.47
N ALA A 77 13.63 9.43 29.18
CA ALA A 77 14.16 10.02 30.41
C ALA A 77 14.71 11.43 30.18
N LEU A 78 15.36 11.66 29.03
CA LEU A 78 15.79 12.99 28.60
C LEU A 78 14.59 13.92 28.33
N GLY A 79 13.58 13.48 27.56
CA GLY A 79 12.41 14.31 27.25
C GLY A 79 11.58 14.69 28.48
N PHE A 80 11.29 13.73 29.36
CA PHE A 80 10.58 14.00 30.62
C PHE A 80 11.46 14.76 31.64
N GLY A 81 12.77 14.52 31.65
CA GLY A 81 13.71 15.29 32.47
C GLY A 81 13.79 16.76 32.07
N LEU A 82 13.89 17.04 30.76
CA LEU A 82 13.85 18.39 30.21
C LEU A 82 12.50 19.07 30.43
N LEU A 83 11.38 18.35 30.30
CA LEU A 83 10.06 18.89 30.65
C LEU A 83 9.95 19.22 32.14
N GLY A 84 10.38 18.30 33.01
CA GLY A 84 10.40 18.52 34.46
C GLY A 84 11.27 19.70 34.86
N TRP A 85 12.42 19.88 34.21
CA TRP A 85 13.29 21.03 34.38
C TRP A 85 12.69 22.33 33.84
N ALA A 86 12.05 22.33 32.66
CA ALA A 86 11.37 23.49 32.10
C ALA A 86 10.20 23.95 32.99
N LEU A 87 9.42 23.00 33.52
CA LEU A 87 8.38 23.25 34.54
C LEU A 87 9.00 23.80 35.83
N TRP A 88 10.10 23.22 36.32
CA TRP A 88 10.80 23.65 37.54
C TRP A 88 11.45 25.05 37.41
N LYS A 89 11.94 25.41 36.22
CA LYS A 89 12.46 26.76 35.86
C LYS A 89 11.34 27.80 35.82
N ASN A 90 10.11 27.42 35.46
CA ASN A 90 9.00 28.35 35.15
C ASN A 90 7.79 28.23 36.09
N GLN A 91 7.94 27.65 37.29
CA GLN A 91 6.84 27.31 38.21
C GLN A 91 5.88 28.46 38.51
N ALA A 92 6.41 29.69 38.67
CA ALA A 92 5.60 30.87 38.96
C ALA A 92 4.66 31.20 37.79
N SER A 93 5.22 31.40 36.59
CA SER A 93 4.46 31.69 35.36
C SER A 93 3.48 30.58 34.99
N VAL A 94 3.85 29.31 35.21
CA VAL A 94 2.96 28.16 34.98
C VAL A 94 1.80 28.15 35.97
N ARG A 95 2.05 28.42 37.26
CA ARG A 95 1.00 28.50 38.28
C ARG A 95 0.07 29.70 38.06
N GLU A 96 0.62 30.83 37.61
CA GLU A 96 -0.16 32.03 37.25
C GLU A 96 -1.14 31.74 36.09
N VAL A 97 -0.69 31.02 35.06
CA VAL A 97 -1.55 30.64 33.92
C VAL A 97 -2.58 29.58 34.30
N ILE A 98 -2.22 28.59 35.11
CA ILE A 98 -3.18 27.58 35.62
C ILE A 98 -4.25 28.21 36.53
N GLY A 99 -3.91 29.30 37.23
CA GLY A 99 -4.84 30.05 38.08
C GLY A 99 -5.76 31.04 37.35
N ARG A 100 -5.77 31.06 36.01
CA ARG A 100 -6.62 31.96 35.20
C ARG A 100 -7.71 31.21 34.45
N GLU A 101 -8.87 31.85 34.33
CA GLU A 101 -9.89 31.43 33.37
C GLU A 101 -9.44 31.78 31.94
N PRO A 102 -9.44 30.83 30.98
CA PRO A 102 -9.05 31.10 29.60
C PRO A 102 -10.17 31.82 28.83
N ASN A 103 -9.80 32.72 27.90
CA ASN A 103 -10.78 33.26 26.96
C ASN A 103 -11.25 32.16 25.99
N LEU A 104 -12.47 31.65 26.26
CA LEU A 104 -13.08 30.55 25.51
C LEU A 104 -13.24 30.86 24.01
N ARG A 105 -13.38 32.13 23.62
CA ARG A 105 -13.46 32.53 22.20
C ARG A 105 -12.15 32.27 21.47
N ASP A 106 -11.04 32.68 22.07
CA ASP A 106 -9.71 32.55 21.45
C ASP A 106 -9.21 31.11 21.53
N LEU A 107 -9.57 30.38 22.60
CA LEU A 107 -9.34 28.94 22.70
C LEU A 107 -10.13 28.14 21.64
N ALA A 108 -11.39 28.51 21.36
CA ALA A 108 -12.17 27.92 20.28
C ALA A 108 -11.58 28.26 18.90
N ALA A 109 -11.09 29.48 18.70
CA ALA A 109 -10.40 29.87 17.48
C ALA A 109 -9.09 29.06 17.29
N ALA A 110 -8.32 28.84 18.36
CA ALA A 110 -7.12 28.01 18.33
C ALA A 110 -7.43 26.56 17.91
N LEU A 111 -8.50 25.95 18.45
CA LEU A 111 -8.94 24.60 18.07
C LEU A 111 -9.37 24.53 16.60
N VAL A 112 -10.20 25.47 16.13
CA VAL A 112 -10.67 25.50 14.73
C VAL A 112 -9.51 25.72 13.75
N LEU A 113 -8.60 26.65 14.03
CA LEU A 113 -7.41 26.88 13.21
C LEU A 113 -6.47 25.65 13.23
N GLY A 114 -6.34 24.98 14.38
CA GLY A 114 -5.60 23.73 14.54
C GLY A 114 -6.13 22.60 13.64
N GLU A 115 -7.43 22.34 13.67
CA GLU A 115 -8.07 21.34 12.77
C GLU A 115 -7.92 21.72 11.29
N VAL A 116 -8.08 23.00 10.93
CA VAL A 116 -7.90 23.44 9.53
C VAL A 116 -6.45 23.24 9.06
N ALA A 117 -5.46 23.56 9.89
CA ALA A 117 -4.05 23.31 9.59
C ALA A 117 -3.73 21.80 9.51
N LEU A 118 -4.36 20.96 10.34
CA LEU A 118 -4.21 19.51 10.31
C LEU A 118 -4.80 18.93 9.00
N LEU A 119 -6.04 19.29 8.67
CA LEU A 119 -6.74 18.86 7.45
C LEU A 119 -6.01 19.30 6.17
N SER A 120 -5.39 20.48 6.14
CA SER A 120 -4.58 20.92 5.00
C SER A 120 -3.31 20.09 4.82
N THR A 121 -2.74 19.49 5.88
CA THR A 121 -1.67 18.47 5.70
C THR A 121 -2.20 17.21 5.01
N PHE A 122 -3.41 16.74 5.33
CA PHE A 122 -3.97 15.53 4.72
C PHE A 122 -4.31 15.77 3.24
N ALA A 123 -4.83 16.95 2.89
CA ALA A 123 -5.08 17.36 1.51
C ALA A 123 -3.78 17.51 0.70
N ARG A 124 -2.70 18.00 1.33
CA ARG A 124 -1.36 18.11 0.72
C ARG A 124 -0.73 16.73 0.48
N TRP A 125 -0.83 15.81 1.45
CA TRP A 125 -0.38 14.43 1.28
C TRP A 125 -1.18 13.71 0.19
N TYR A 126 -2.51 13.91 0.13
CA TYR A 126 -3.35 13.40 -0.96
C TYR A 126 -2.83 13.82 -2.33
N LEU A 127 -2.54 15.11 -2.55
CA LEU A 127 -1.97 15.63 -3.79
C LEU A 127 -0.65 14.91 -4.15
N LEU A 128 0.26 14.78 -3.17
CA LEU A 128 1.56 14.14 -3.37
C LEU A 128 1.46 12.62 -3.61
N ALA A 129 0.47 11.95 -3.02
CA ALA A 129 0.19 10.53 -3.23
C ALA A 129 -0.42 10.26 -4.62
N ARG A 130 -1.29 11.15 -5.12
CA ARG A 130 -1.84 11.05 -6.48
C ARG A 130 -0.76 11.16 -7.56
N VAL A 131 0.27 12.00 -7.35
CA VAL A 131 1.43 12.09 -8.26
C VAL A 131 2.28 10.80 -8.28
N GLN A 132 2.34 10.09 -7.15
CA GLN A 132 2.95 8.74 -7.06
C GLN A 132 2.04 7.62 -7.57
N GLY A 133 0.97 7.93 -8.30
CA GLY A 133 0.02 6.96 -8.84
C GLY A 133 -0.85 6.25 -7.80
N VAL A 134 -0.74 6.58 -6.51
CA VAL A 134 -1.46 5.87 -5.44
C VAL A 134 -2.98 6.03 -5.62
N PRO A 135 -3.78 4.95 -5.62
CA PRO A 135 -5.24 4.99 -5.80
C PRO A 135 -5.97 5.43 -4.51
N LEU A 136 -5.51 6.53 -3.92
CA LEU A 136 -6.03 7.14 -2.70
C LEU A 136 -7.10 8.19 -3.05
N THR A 137 -8.29 8.12 -2.46
CA THR A 137 -9.28 9.22 -2.49
C THR A 137 -9.03 10.21 -1.37
N LEU A 138 -9.49 11.46 -1.50
CA LEU A 138 -9.37 12.47 -0.43
C LEU A 138 -10.04 12.01 0.88
N ARG A 139 -11.17 11.29 0.79
CA ARG A 139 -11.85 10.72 1.98
C ARG A 139 -10.99 9.67 2.69
N GLN A 140 -10.26 8.83 1.95
CA GLN A 140 -9.30 7.89 2.53
C GLN A 140 -8.08 8.62 3.10
N ALA A 141 -7.54 9.62 2.39
CA ALA A 141 -6.41 10.42 2.85
C ALA A 141 -6.69 11.12 4.18
N VAL A 142 -7.88 11.70 4.34
CA VAL A 142 -8.32 12.33 5.61
C VAL A 142 -8.48 11.28 6.72
N ARG A 143 -9.14 10.13 6.47
CA ARG A 143 -9.29 9.05 7.47
C ARG A 143 -7.95 8.49 7.94
N ILE A 144 -7.05 8.22 6.99
CA ILE A 144 -5.71 7.67 7.26
C ILE A 144 -4.80 8.74 7.89
N GLY A 145 -5.01 10.02 7.55
CA GLY A 145 -4.39 11.17 8.20
C GLY A 145 -4.74 11.27 9.68
N PHE A 146 -6.04 11.22 10.02
CA PHE A 146 -6.51 11.22 11.40
C PHE A 146 -5.99 10.00 12.19
N LEU A 147 -6.00 8.81 11.59
CA LEU A 147 -5.43 7.60 12.21
C LEU A 147 -3.91 7.74 12.45
N GLY A 148 -3.20 8.35 11.50
CA GLY A 148 -1.78 8.70 11.64
C GLY A 148 -1.54 9.67 12.79
N HIS A 149 -2.21 10.82 12.82
CA HIS A 149 -2.05 11.83 13.88
C HIS A 149 -2.46 11.28 15.27
N ALA A 150 -3.56 10.54 15.36
CA ALA A 150 -3.95 9.85 16.60
C ALA A 150 -2.86 8.90 17.14
N SER A 151 -2.07 8.27 16.27
CA SER A 151 -0.97 7.40 16.68
C SER A 151 0.28 8.14 17.17
N GLU A 152 0.42 9.45 16.90
CA GLU A 152 1.53 10.27 17.42
C GLU A 152 1.45 10.47 18.96
N LEU A 153 0.29 10.14 19.57
CA LEU A 153 0.13 10.00 21.03
C LEU A 153 0.78 8.74 21.61
N ILE A 154 0.95 7.69 20.79
CA ILE A 154 1.30 6.32 21.22
C ILE A 154 2.71 5.95 20.76
N VAL A 155 3.07 6.33 19.53
CA VAL A 155 4.33 5.95 18.88
C VAL A 155 5.39 7.04 19.10
N PRO A 156 6.61 6.71 19.56
CA PRO A 156 7.61 7.74 19.90
C PRO A 156 8.18 8.48 18.69
N GLY A 157 7.90 9.78 18.63
CA GLY A 157 8.48 10.70 17.64
C GLY A 157 7.66 10.79 16.34
N GLN A 158 7.87 11.87 15.58
CA GLN A 158 6.99 12.26 14.46
C GLN A 158 6.88 11.25 13.30
N LEU A 159 7.78 10.25 13.23
CA LEU A 159 7.70 9.19 12.22
C LEU A 159 6.57 8.19 12.51
N GLY A 160 6.04 8.12 13.73
CA GLY A 160 5.00 7.17 14.12
C GLY A 160 3.73 7.26 13.28
N GLY A 161 3.19 8.47 13.13
CA GLY A 161 2.00 8.71 12.30
C GLY A 161 2.22 8.39 10.83
N ASP A 162 3.44 8.51 10.32
CA ASP A 162 3.80 8.20 8.94
C ASP A 162 3.92 6.70 8.69
N VAL A 163 4.51 5.96 9.64
CA VAL A 163 4.50 4.49 9.64
C VAL A 163 3.08 3.96 9.66
N VAL A 164 2.19 4.56 10.46
CA VAL A 164 0.77 4.19 10.50
C VAL A 164 0.03 4.53 9.21
N LYS A 165 0.30 5.67 8.55
CA LYS A 165 -0.24 5.95 7.19
C LYS A 165 0.14 4.85 6.20
N VAL A 166 1.40 4.43 6.21
CA VAL A 166 1.92 3.36 5.33
C VAL A 166 1.31 1.99 5.66
N ALA A 167 1.21 1.65 6.94
CA ALA A 167 0.68 0.36 7.39
C ALA A 167 -0.85 0.23 7.20
N ALA A 168 -1.60 1.31 7.37
CA ALA A 168 -3.06 1.33 7.26
C ALA A 168 -3.56 1.15 5.81
N PHE A 169 -2.89 1.76 4.83
CA PHE A 169 -3.20 1.55 3.41
C PHE A 169 -2.50 0.29 2.85
N GLY A 170 -1.31 -0.04 3.35
CA GLY A 170 -0.51 -1.19 2.91
C GLY A 170 -0.98 -2.56 3.42
N ARG A 171 -2.14 -2.64 4.10
CA ARG A 171 -2.81 -3.89 4.49
C ARG A 171 -4.03 -4.11 3.57
N GLY A 172 -4.02 -5.18 2.77
CA GLY A 172 -5.15 -5.58 1.91
C GLY A 172 -5.05 -5.21 0.42
N GLN A 173 -3.97 -4.54 -0.03
CA GLN A 173 -3.67 -4.35 -1.45
C GLN A 173 -2.30 -4.97 -1.76
N GLY A 174 -2.24 -5.88 -2.74
CA GLY A 174 -1.00 -6.59 -3.15
C GLY A 174 0.00 -5.73 -3.94
N GLN A 175 -0.11 -4.40 -3.87
CA GLN A 175 0.78 -3.47 -4.58
C GLN A 175 2.04 -3.17 -3.76
N SER A 176 3.11 -2.77 -4.45
CA SER A 176 4.33 -2.28 -3.79
C SER A 176 4.01 -1.08 -2.89
N ARG A 177 4.49 -1.12 -1.64
CA ARG A 177 4.37 0.00 -0.69
C ARG A 177 5.29 1.19 -1.05
N ALA A 178 6.20 1.04 -2.02
CA ALA A 178 7.21 2.05 -2.34
C ALA A 178 6.63 3.42 -2.76
N PRO A 179 5.62 3.54 -3.66
CA PRO A 179 5.06 4.84 -4.04
C PRO A 179 4.33 5.54 -2.89
N LEU A 180 3.72 4.75 -1.99
CA LEU A 180 3.09 5.25 -0.78
C LEU A 180 4.14 5.81 0.21
N VAL A 181 5.20 5.04 0.49
CA VAL A 181 6.34 5.50 1.31
C VAL A 181 6.99 6.75 0.71
N ALA A 182 7.21 6.77 -0.60
CA ALA A 182 7.73 7.92 -1.34
C ALA A 182 6.84 9.17 -1.16
N SER A 183 5.51 9.02 -1.25
CA SER A 183 4.57 10.14 -1.04
C SER A 183 4.64 10.72 0.37
N VAL A 184 4.83 9.87 1.39
CA VAL A 184 4.92 10.29 2.80
C VAL A 184 6.27 10.97 3.09
N MET A 185 7.37 10.46 2.52
CA MET A 185 8.67 11.13 2.59
C MET A 185 8.65 12.50 1.90
N PHE A 186 8.05 12.61 0.72
CA PHE A 186 7.89 13.91 0.04
C PHE A 186 6.93 14.85 0.77
N ASP A 187 5.92 14.33 1.47
CA ASP A 187 5.09 15.15 2.35
C ASP A 187 5.90 15.75 3.51
N ARG A 188 6.75 14.98 4.20
CA ARG A 188 7.61 15.55 5.26
C ARG A 188 8.63 16.55 4.69
N VAL A 189 9.27 16.26 3.55
CA VAL A 189 10.24 17.20 2.93
C VAL A 189 9.57 18.51 2.50
N THR A 190 8.43 18.45 1.79
CA THR A 190 7.68 19.67 1.41
C THR A 190 7.10 20.41 2.62
N GLY A 191 6.71 19.68 3.68
CA GLY A 191 6.26 20.25 4.95
C GLY A 191 7.36 21.04 5.65
N ILE A 192 8.57 20.49 5.73
CA ILE A 192 9.76 21.15 6.30
C ILE A 192 10.16 22.38 5.48
N LEU A 193 10.23 22.26 4.16
CA LEU A 193 10.55 23.38 3.27
C LEU A 193 9.49 24.49 3.33
N GLY A 194 8.21 24.15 3.47
CA GLY A 194 7.14 25.12 3.68
C GLY A 194 7.32 25.93 4.96
N LEU A 195 7.82 25.33 6.06
CA LEU A 195 8.15 26.07 7.28
C LEU A 195 9.35 27.00 7.05
N PHE A 196 10.44 26.50 6.43
CA PHE A 196 11.60 27.33 6.08
C PHE A 196 11.23 28.53 5.20
N LEU A 197 10.36 28.33 4.20
CA LEU A 197 9.87 29.41 3.33
C LEU A 197 8.98 30.41 4.09
N LEU A 198 8.09 29.93 4.97
CA LEU A 198 7.26 30.81 5.80
C LEU A 198 8.12 31.67 6.74
N VAL A 199 9.05 31.06 7.47
CA VAL A 199 9.94 31.79 8.39
C VAL A 199 10.83 32.76 7.62
N SER A 200 11.31 32.37 6.43
CA SER A 200 12.10 33.25 5.57
C SER A 200 11.31 34.48 5.12
N LEU A 201 10.04 34.31 4.75
CA LEU A 201 9.14 35.39 4.35
C LEU A 201 8.79 36.32 5.52
N MET A 202 8.39 35.77 6.67
CA MET A 202 8.07 36.55 7.87
C MET A 202 9.31 37.31 8.39
N GLY A 203 10.48 36.66 8.36
CA GLY A 203 11.76 37.26 8.71
C GLY A 203 12.18 38.40 7.76
N ALA A 204 11.84 38.31 6.46
CA ALA A 204 12.07 39.40 5.52
C ALA A 204 11.16 40.60 5.79
N LEU A 205 9.87 40.35 6.04
CA LEU A 205 8.89 41.41 6.37
C LEU A 205 9.22 42.13 7.70
N GLN A 206 9.76 41.41 8.69
CA GLN A 206 10.20 41.99 9.96
C GLN A 206 11.66 42.44 9.98
N TRP A 207 12.45 42.25 8.91
CA TRP A 207 13.88 42.62 8.92
C TRP A 207 14.13 44.09 9.32
N PRO A 208 13.37 45.10 8.86
CA PRO A 208 13.58 46.49 9.24
C PRO A 208 13.34 46.77 10.74
N THR A 209 12.40 46.06 11.36
CA THR A 209 11.95 46.25 12.75
C THR A 209 12.58 45.29 13.76
N ALA A 210 13.12 44.15 13.32
CA ALA A 210 13.66 43.11 14.18
C ALA A 210 14.91 43.54 14.95
N ALA A 211 14.96 43.18 16.24
CA ALA A 211 16.12 43.36 17.10
C ALA A 211 17.35 42.58 16.57
N VAL A 212 18.56 43.02 16.94
CA VAL A 212 19.82 42.46 16.41
C VAL A 212 19.96 40.94 16.65
N ALA A 213 19.50 40.43 17.80
CA ALA A 213 19.48 38.99 18.07
C ALA A 213 18.54 38.23 17.11
N VAL A 214 17.34 38.76 16.89
CA VAL A 214 16.34 38.18 15.97
C VAL A 214 16.83 38.23 14.52
N ARG A 215 17.49 39.32 14.09
CA ARG A 215 18.13 39.39 12.74
C ARG A 215 19.22 38.33 12.54
N LYS A 216 20.05 38.06 13.55
CA LYS A 216 21.06 36.98 13.48
C LYS A 216 20.39 35.62 13.29
N LEU A 217 19.31 35.35 14.02
CA LEU A 217 18.55 34.11 13.90
C LEU A 217 17.86 33.98 12.53
N ILE A 218 17.23 35.05 12.02
CA ILE A 218 16.65 35.09 10.66
C ILE A 218 17.72 34.78 9.61
N ALA A 219 18.92 35.37 9.71
CA ALA A 219 20.02 35.11 8.77
C ALA A 219 20.51 33.65 8.80
N VAL A 220 20.56 33.01 9.98
CA VAL A 220 20.85 31.57 10.10
C VAL A 220 19.74 30.75 9.44
N VAL A 221 18.47 31.07 9.66
CA VAL A 221 17.35 30.36 9.01
C VAL A 221 17.37 30.55 7.50
N TRP A 222 17.69 31.74 6.98
CA TRP A 222 17.88 31.94 5.53
C TRP A 222 19.02 31.10 4.96
N ALA A 223 20.14 30.96 5.66
CA ALA A 223 21.25 30.10 5.22
C ALA A 223 20.83 28.62 5.15
N VAL A 224 20.13 28.12 6.17
CA VAL A 224 19.61 26.73 6.20
C VAL A 224 18.50 26.52 5.18
N ALA A 225 17.59 27.49 5.02
CA ALA A 225 16.53 27.47 4.00
C ALA A 225 17.12 27.45 2.58
N GLY A 226 18.12 28.28 2.30
CA GLY A 226 18.84 28.30 1.03
C GLY A 226 19.52 26.96 0.72
N ALA A 227 20.24 26.39 1.70
CA ALA A 227 20.85 25.07 1.56
C ALA A 227 19.80 23.96 1.35
N GLY A 228 18.69 24.02 2.07
CA GLY A 228 17.56 23.08 1.92
C GLY A 228 16.86 23.17 0.57
N LEU A 229 16.65 24.39 0.05
CA LEU A 229 16.07 24.63 -1.28
C LEU A 229 17.01 24.19 -2.40
N LEU A 230 18.32 24.43 -2.28
CA LEU A 230 19.33 23.93 -3.22
C LEU A 230 19.38 22.39 -3.20
N GLY A 231 19.38 21.77 -2.02
CA GLY A 231 19.32 20.32 -1.87
C GLY A 231 18.04 19.71 -2.43
N PHE A 232 16.89 20.37 -2.25
CA PHE A 232 15.61 19.94 -2.82
C PHE A 232 15.60 20.08 -4.34
N ALA A 233 16.02 21.22 -4.89
CA ALA A 233 16.13 21.45 -6.32
C ALA A 233 17.10 20.45 -6.98
N ALA A 234 18.17 20.06 -6.29
CA ALA A 234 19.10 19.05 -6.76
C ALA A 234 18.42 17.70 -7.03
N LEU A 235 17.37 17.31 -6.28
CA LEU A 235 16.59 16.06 -6.52
C LEU A 235 15.87 16.06 -7.88
N PHE A 236 15.61 17.23 -8.46
CA PHE A 236 14.92 17.37 -9.75
C PHE A 236 15.88 17.32 -10.95
N LEU A 237 17.19 17.44 -10.72
CA LEU A 237 18.20 17.36 -11.77
C LEU A 237 18.67 15.90 -11.97
N PRO A 238 18.76 15.37 -13.20
CA PRO A 238 19.28 14.01 -13.43
C PRO A 238 20.79 13.87 -13.13
N ALA A 239 21.58 14.90 -13.44
CA ALA A 239 23.05 14.86 -13.34
C ALA A 239 23.56 14.69 -11.90
N THR A 240 22.87 15.27 -10.91
CA THR A 240 23.20 15.16 -9.49
C THR A 240 23.00 13.75 -8.94
N ALA A 241 22.12 12.92 -9.53
CA ALA A 241 22.01 11.49 -9.21
C ALA A 241 23.31 10.75 -9.56
N VAL A 242 23.83 11.01 -10.77
CA VAL A 242 25.05 10.40 -11.30
C VAL A 242 26.27 10.84 -10.48
N LEU A 243 26.34 12.14 -10.15
CA LEU A 243 27.38 12.69 -9.29
C LEU A 243 27.34 12.07 -7.88
N LEU A 244 26.16 11.95 -7.26
CA LEU A 244 26.02 11.39 -5.92
C LEU A 244 26.38 9.89 -5.88
N ARG A 245 25.98 9.10 -6.89
CA ARG A 245 26.39 7.69 -7.02
C ARG A 245 27.91 7.56 -7.24
N ARG A 246 28.55 8.47 -7.99
CA ARG A 246 30.02 8.51 -8.13
C ARG A 246 30.76 8.88 -6.84
N ILE A 247 30.22 9.79 -6.02
CA ILE A 247 30.84 10.23 -4.76
C ILE A 247 30.67 9.20 -3.65
N LEU A 248 29.49 8.56 -3.54
CA LEU A 248 29.19 7.59 -2.47
C LEU A 248 29.58 6.14 -2.80
N GLY A 249 29.91 5.86 -4.06
CA GLY A 249 30.18 4.51 -4.55
C GLY A 249 28.97 3.56 -4.44
N GLU A 250 29.25 2.27 -4.42
CA GLU A 250 28.25 1.22 -4.18
C GLU A 250 28.20 0.87 -2.69
N GLY A 251 27.02 0.98 -2.08
CA GLY A 251 26.86 0.73 -0.65
C GLY A 251 25.49 1.15 -0.11
N ARG A 252 25.20 0.76 1.15
CA ARG A 252 23.87 0.91 1.76
C ARG A 252 23.35 2.36 1.79
N MET A 253 24.23 3.36 1.92
CA MET A 253 23.82 4.77 1.90
C MET A 253 23.51 5.28 0.48
N SER A 254 24.31 4.87 -0.51
CA SER A 254 24.07 5.12 -1.94
C SER A 254 22.72 4.53 -2.37
N ALA A 255 22.41 3.29 -1.96
CA ALA A 255 21.12 2.64 -2.23
C ALA A 255 19.92 3.36 -1.56
N LYS A 256 20.03 3.78 -0.28
CA LYS A 256 18.99 4.59 0.37
C LYS A 256 18.73 5.93 -0.34
N LEU A 257 19.78 6.59 -0.82
CA LEU A 257 19.67 7.88 -1.50
C LEU A 257 19.19 7.73 -2.95
N ALA A 258 19.48 6.61 -3.62
CA ALA A 258 18.90 6.26 -4.91
C ALA A 258 17.36 6.15 -4.81
N GLY A 259 16.82 5.44 -3.82
CA GLY A 259 15.36 5.33 -3.63
C GLY A 259 14.66 6.68 -3.41
N LEU A 260 15.34 7.64 -2.74
CA LEU A 260 14.88 9.04 -2.64
C LEU A 260 14.90 9.77 -4.00
N TRP A 261 15.85 9.43 -4.86
CA TRP A 261 16.01 10.00 -6.20
C TRP A 261 15.00 9.46 -7.22
N ASP A 262 14.64 8.19 -7.07
CA ASP A 262 13.66 7.49 -7.89
C ASP A 262 12.24 7.92 -7.46
N ALA A 263 12.01 8.08 -6.15
CA ALA A 263 10.83 8.76 -5.61
C ALA A 263 10.69 10.21 -6.14
N ALA A 264 11.79 10.95 -6.25
CA ALA A 264 11.80 12.30 -6.82
C ALA A 264 11.47 12.32 -8.32
N ALA A 265 11.73 11.24 -9.07
CA ALA A 265 11.52 11.18 -10.51
C ALA A 265 10.05 11.41 -10.90
N ALA A 266 9.11 10.79 -10.18
CA ALA A 266 7.67 10.96 -10.41
C ALA A 266 7.21 12.43 -10.30
N TYR A 267 7.84 13.21 -9.42
CA TYR A 267 7.53 14.63 -9.24
C TYR A 267 8.13 15.55 -10.32
N ARG A 268 9.14 15.12 -11.08
CA ARG A 268 9.78 15.95 -12.13
C ARG A 268 8.81 16.33 -13.26
N GLY A 269 7.91 15.42 -13.63
CA GLY A 269 6.83 15.69 -14.60
C GLY A 269 5.70 16.58 -14.04
N HIS A 270 5.68 16.85 -12.74
CA HIS A 270 4.55 17.45 -12.04
C HIS A 270 4.90 18.72 -11.24
N PRO A 271 5.64 19.71 -11.79
CA PRO A 271 6.12 20.88 -11.05
C PRO A 271 4.98 21.70 -10.43
N ARG A 272 3.81 21.78 -11.10
CA ARG A 272 2.62 22.44 -10.55
C ARG A 272 2.14 21.82 -9.24
N ALA A 273 2.21 20.48 -9.10
CA ALA A 273 1.83 19.78 -7.88
C ALA A 273 2.85 19.99 -6.75
N VAL A 274 4.14 20.08 -7.08
CA VAL A 274 5.20 20.38 -6.11
C VAL A 274 5.07 21.82 -5.57
N VAL A 275 4.85 22.80 -6.46
CA VAL A 275 4.62 24.20 -6.06
C VAL A 275 3.34 24.34 -5.23
N ALA A 276 2.25 23.68 -5.64
CA ALA A 276 1.01 23.64 -4.86
C ALA A 276 1.23 23.01 -3.47
N ALA A 277 1.97 21.90 -3.37
CA ALA A 277 2.28 21.28 -2.08
C ALA A 277 3.14 22.19 -1.18
N LEU A 278 4.12 22.92 -1.71
CA LEU A 278 4.90 23.90 -0.95
C LEU A 278 4.03 25.08 -0.48
N ALA A 279 3.15 25.61 -1.34
CA ALA A 279 2.21 26.66 -0.98
C ALA A 279 1.21 26.20 0.12
N MET A 280 0.68 24.97 -0.01
CA MET A 280 -0.17 24.35 1.02
C MET A 280 0.60 24.14 2.34
N ALA A 281 1.89 23.81 2.29
CA ALA A 281 2.71 23.68 3.49
C ALA A 281 2.93 25.04 4.19
N MET A 282 3.30 26.09 3.44
CA MET A 282 3.40 27.46 3.96
C MET A 282 2.07 27.93 4.59
N ALA A 283 0.94 27.69 3.92
CA ALA A 283 -0.38 28.03 4.43
C ALA A 283 -0.73 27.25 5.71
N SER A 284 -0.46 25.93 5.75
CA SER A 284 -0.70 25.08 6.93
C SER A 284 0.07 25.59 8.15
N HIS A 285 1.36 25.90 7.99
CA HIS A 285 2.19 26.45 9.07
C HIS A 285 1.78 27.86 9.49
N ALA A 286 1.32 28.69 8.56
CA ALA A 286 0.79 30.02 8.89
C ALA A 286 -0.49 29.92 9.73
N ILE A 287 -1.44 29.06 9.32
CA ILE A 287 -2.68 28.81 10.06
C ILE A 287 -2.38 28.22 11.44
N TYR A 288 -1.41 27.30 11.55
CA TYR A 288 -0.96 26.78 12.85
C TYR A 288 -0.27 27.85 13.72
N ALA A 289 0.47 28.78 13.13
CA ALA A 289 1.05 29.91 13.86
C ALA A 289 -0.04 30.88 14.39
N PHE A 290 -1.12 31.10 13.62
CA PHE A 290 -2.31 31.81 14.11
C PHE A 290 -3.04 31.02 15.21
N ALA A 291 -3.13 29.69 15.10
CA ALA A 291 -3.71 28.85 16.15
C ALA A 291 -2.95 28.98 17.48
N PHE A 292 -1.61 28.88 17.43
CA PHE A 292 -0.73 29.08 18.59
C PHE A 292 -0.86 30.51 19.15
N TYR A 293 -0.92 31.53 18.29
CA TYR A 293 -1.14 32.91 18.74
C TYR A 293 -2.51 33.10 19.41
N ALA A 294 -3.56 32.42 18.95
CA ALA A 294 -4.85 32.40 19.62
C ALA A 294 -4.79 31.72 21.01
N VAL A 295 -3.94 30.70 21.21
CA VAL A 295 -3.64 30.16 22.55
C VAL A 295 -2.96 31.19 23.45
N ILE A 296 -2.08 32.05 22.90
CA ILE A 296 -1.48 33.15 23.64
C ILE A 296 -2.56 34.17 24.06
N CYS A 297 -3.41 34.62 23.13
CA CYS A 297 -4.54 35.52 23.46
C CYS A 297 -5.52 34.90 24.47
N ALA A 298 -5.71 33.58 24.44
CA ALA A 298 -6.59 32.88 25.36
C ALA A 298 -6.11 32.89 26.82
N LEU A 299 -4.81 33.10 27.09
CA LEU A 299 -4.19 32.88 28.41
C LEU A 299 -3.39 34.06 28.97
N PHE A 300 -2.94 34.98 28.12
CA PHE A 300 -2.10 36.11 28.50
C PHE A 300 -2.82 37.44 28.21
N PRO A 301 -3.23 38.22 29.24
CA PRO A 301 -3.92 39.50 29.05
C PRO A 301 -3.14 40.53 28.23
N ILE A 302 -1.81 40.39 28.16
CA ILE A 302 -0.90 41.22 27.35
C ILE A 302 -0.14 40.29 26.41
N ALA A 303 -0.76 39.96 25.26
CA ALA A 303 -0.11 39.21 24.20
C ALA A 303 0.98 40.07 23.51
N PRO A 304 2.13 39.49 23.09
CA PRO A 304 3.13 40.18 22.28
C PRO A 304 2.54 40.54 20.92
N PRO A 305 2.98 41.63 20.25
CA PRO A 305 2.45 42.02 18.94
C PRO A 305 2.44 40.86 17.93
N LEU A 306 1.30 40.65 17.27
CA LEU A 306 1.09 39.60 16.27
C LEU A 306 2.21 39.56 15.21
N SER A 307 2.68 40.72 14.74
CA SER A 307 3.77 40.86 13.77
C SER A 307 5.08 40.22 14.23
N THR A 308 5.39 40.28 15.52
CA THR A 308 6.59 39.69 16.12
C THR A 308 6.36 38.22 16.42
N SER A 309 5.17 37.88 16.94
CA SER A 309 4.75 36.50 17.21
C SER A 309 4.73 35.63 15.96
N LEU A 310 4.36 36.17 14.78
CA LEU A 310 4.42 35.46 13.50
C LEU A 310 5.84 35.20 12.96
N VAL A 311 6.89 35.76 13.58
CA VAL A 311 8.28 35.33 13.36
C VAL A 311 8.70 34.30 14.42
N ILE A 312 8.43 34.58 15.70
CA ILE A 312 8.85 33.73 16.82
C ILE A 312 8.15 32.36 16.82
N ILE A 313 6.85 32.30 16.53
CA ILE A 313 6.10 31.03 16.58
C ILE A 313 6.60 30.06 15.49
N PRO A 314 6.72 30.43 14.19
CA PRO A 314 7.34 29.55 13.21
C PRO A 314 8.79 29.15 13.51
N LEU A 315 9.56 29.97 14.24
CA LEU A 315 10.88 29.59 14.75
C LEU A 315 10.81 28.48 15.81
N ILE A 316 9.82 28.54 16.71
CA ILE A 316 9.57 27.46 17.69
C ILE A 316 9.16 26.16 16.99
N LEU A 317 8.39 26.23 15.88
CA LEU A 317 7.98 25.03 15.13
C LEU A 317 9.18 24.23 14.57
N PHE A 318 10.39 24.80 14.45
CA PHE A 318 11.57 24.01 14.10
C PHE A 318 11.95 22.94 15.13
N THR A 319 11.62 23.11 16.42
CA THR A 319 11.90 22.05 17.41
C THR A 319 11.12 20.78 17.10
N ALA A 320 9.96 20.89 16.46
CA ALA A 320 9.14 19.75 16.06
C ALA A 320 9.81 18.89 14.96
N ILE A 321 10.70 19.48 14.15
CA ILE A 321 11.43 18.77 13.08
C ILE A 321 12.55 17.88 13.64
N ALA A 322 13.03 18.14 14.86
CA ALA A 322 13.99 17.26 15.51
C ALA A 322 13.35 15.88 15.80
N PRO A 323 14.04 14.75 15.52
CA PRO A 323 13.51 13.39 15.70
C PRO A 323 13.53 12.96 17.18
N LEU A 324 12.92 13.77 18.04
CA LEU A 324 12.86 13.62 19.49
C LEU A 324 11.50 13.04 19.93
N PRO A 325 11.44 12.26 21.03
CA PRO A 325 10.19 11.72 21.55
C PRO A 325 9.13 12.80 21.80
N PHE A 326 7.86 12.43 21.58
CA PHE A 326 6.68 13.25 21.83
C PHE A 326 6.73 14.67 21.22
N GLY A 327 7.39 14.81 20.05
CA GLY A 327 7.55 16.10 19.38
C GLY A 327 8.43 17.06 20.18
N ALA A 328 9.66 16.65 20.49
CA ALA A 328 10.65 17.45 21.20
C ALA A 328 10.15 18.02 22.54
N LEU A 329 9.55 17.15 23.36
CA LEU A 329 9.06 17.48 24.70
C LEU A 329 10.19 18.00 25.60
N GLY A 330 9.96 19.11 26.31
CA GLY A 330 10.95 19.82 27.13
C GLY A 330 11.88 20.74 26.31
N VAL A 331 12.26 20.34 25.10
CA VAL A 331 13.08 21.18 24.19
C VAL A 331 12.27 22.31 23.58
N GLY A 332 11.05 22.04 23.09
CA GLY A 332 10.17 23.09 22.54
C GLY A 332 9.77 24.12 23.59
N GLU A 333 9.54 23.66 24.83
CA GLU A 333 9.24 24.48 26.00
C GLU A 333 10.35 25.51 26.28
N GLU A 334 11.60 25.05 26.34
CA GLU A 334 12.76 25.91 26.62
C GLU A 334 13.08 26.84 25.44
N VAL A 335 13.07 26.32 24.20
CA VAL A 335 13.31 27.14 23.00
C VAL A 335 12.23 28.23 22.86
N SER A 336 10.97 27.93 23.19
CA SER A 336 9.92 28.95 23.27
C SER A 336 10.21 29.99 24.35
N GLY A 337 10.61 29.55 25.55
CA GLY A 337 11.04 30.44 26.65
C GLY A 337 12.14 31.42 26.22
N GLU A 338 13.22 30.92 25.64
CA GLU A 338 14.34 31.73 25.17
C GLU A 338 13.95 32.66 24.00
N LEU A 339 13.18 32.18 23.01
CA LEU A 339 12.80 33.00 21.84
C LEU A 339 11.81 34.12 22.18
N PHE A 340 10.84 33.89 23.08
CA PHE A 340 10.02 34.98 23.61
C PHE A 340 10.81 35.88 24.58
N GLY A 341 11.79 35.33 25.32
CA GLY A 341 12.75 36.09 26.12
C GLY A 341 13.57 37.10 25.30
N MET A 342 14.02 36.73 24.09
CA MET A 342 14.72 37.64 23.17
C MET A 342 13.89 38.85 22.71
N ILE A 343 12.56 38.81 22.87
CA ILE A 343 11.66 39.94 22.61
C ILE A 343 11.03 40.53 23.90
N GLY A 344 11.57 40.17 25.07
CA GLY A 344 11.18 40.76 26.36
C GLY A 344 9.97 40.13 27.06
N HIS A 345 9.49 38.96 26.60
CA HIS A 345 8.29 38.32 27.15
C HIS A 345 8.60 36.96 27.80
N SER A 346 8.32 36.82 29.10
CA SER A 346 8.52 35.57 29.87
C SER A 346 7.45 34.48 29.63
N ILE A 347 6.60 34.66 28.62
CA ILE A 347 5.43 33.78 28.37
C ILE A 347 5.76 32.51 27.58
N GLY A 348 6.96 32.40 27.01
CA GLY A 348 7.26 31.38 25.99
C GLY A 348 7.05 29.94 26.46
N THR A 349 7.60 29.56 27.62
CA THR A 349 7.43 28.22 28.18
C THR A 349 5.95 27.87 28.46
N PRO A 350 5.19 28.67 29.24
CA PRO A 350 3.77 28.36 29.47
C PRO A 350 2.89 28.45 28.21
N ALA A 351 3.22 29.31 27.23
CA ALA A 351 2.52 29.34 25.94
C ALA A 351 2.72 28.05 25.13
N MET A 352 3.94 27.49 25.10
CA MET A 352 4.21 26.21 24.44
C MET A 352 3.52 25.04 25.15
N LEU A 353 3.55 25.01 26.49
CA LEU A 353 2.82 24.01 27.28
C LEU A 353 1.31 24.04 26.97
N ALA A 354 0.72 25.24 26.91
CA ALA A 354 -0.68 25.41 26.54
C ALA A 354 -0.97 24.99 25.09
N ALA A 355 -0.09 25.32 24.14
CA ALA A 355 -0.20 24.87 22.75
C ALA A 355 -0.16 23.33 22.64
N ARG A 356 0.62 22.63 23.48
CA ARG A 356 0.54 21.16 23.59
C ARG A 356 -0.78 20.68 24.18
N CYS A 357 -1.32 21.33 25.21
CA CYS A 357 -2.63 20.95 25.76
C CYS A 357 -3.76 21.07 24.70
N VAL A 358 -3.74 22.12 23.88
CA VAL A 358 -4.65 22.26 22.73
C VAL A 358 -4.39 21.19 21.68
N GLY A 359 -3.11 20.91 21.35
CA GLY A 359 -2.71 19.83 20.44
C GLY A 359 -3.22 18.45 20.86
N LEU A 360 -3.13 18.11 22.15
CA LEU A 360 -3.70 16.88 22.71
C LEU A 360 -5.23 16.81 22.52
N GLY A 361 -5.92 17.95 22.61
CA GLY A 361 -7.35 18.05 22.30
C GLY A 361 -7.68 17.71 20.84
N LEU A 362 -6.89 18.21 19.88
CA LEU A 362 -7.01 17.87 18.45
C LEU A 362 -6.70 16.38 18.19
N SER A 363 -5.71 15.83 18.89
CA SER A 363 -5.42 14.39 18.83
C SER A 363 -6.57 13.54 19.41
N CYS A 364 -7.32 14.02 20.42
CA CYS A 364 -8.54 13.36 20.90
C CYS A 364 -9.66 13.37 19.84
N VAL A 365 -9.88 14.46 19.10
CA VAL A 365 -10.80 14.48 17.93
C VAL A 365 -10.36 13.44 16.90
N SER A 366 -9.06 13.35 16.63
CA SER A 366 -8.47 12.39 15.70
C SER A 366 -8.70 10.93 16.14
N VAL A 367 -8.60 10.64 17.44
CA VAL A 367 -8.94 9.33 18.02
C VAL A 367 -10.44 9.02 17.83
N LEU A 368 -11.34 9.97 18.13
CA LEU A 368 -12.79 9.78 17.97
C LEU A 368 -13.18 9.49 16.51
N VAL A 369 -12.64 10.25 15.55
CA VAL A 369 -12.85 10.02 14.11
C VAL A 369 -12.30 8.66 13.66
N SER A 370 -11.15 8.24 14.20
CA SER A 370 -10.54 6.94 13.90
C SER A 370 -11.38 5.78 14.44
N LEU A 371 -11.90 5.89 15.67
CA LEU A 371 -12.79 4.89 16.27
C LEU A 371 -14.12 4.79 15.49
N ALA A 372 -14.75 5.92 15.18
CA ALA A 372 -16.01 5.98 14.46
C ALA A 372 -15.92 5.51 12.99
N SER A 373 -14.71 5.46 12.41
CA SER A 373 -14.46 4.91 11.07
C SER A 373 -13.92 3.47 11.05
N SER A 374 -13.77 2.83 12.21
CA SER A 374 -13.40 1.41 12.31
C SER A 374 -14.57 0.48 11.93
N PRO A 375 -14.36 -0.56 11.09
CA PRO A 375 -15.39 -1.57 10.79
C PRO A 375 -15.98 -2.27 12.02
N ALA A 376 -15.23 -2.33 13.12
CA ALA A 376 -15.69 -2.92 14.38
C ALA A 376 -16.86 -2.14 15.03
N PHE A 377 -16.93 -0.82 14.81
CA PHE A 377 -18.00 0.02 15.35
C PHE A 377 -19.35 -0.32 14.70
N PHE A 378 -19.38 -0.49 13.37
CA PHE A 378 -20.59 -0.86 12.63
C PHE A 378 -20.97 -2.33 12.81
N LYS A 379 -20.01 -3.25 12.95
CA LYS A 379 -20.30 -4.67 13.28
C LYS A 379 -21.05 -4.86 14.60
N ARG A 380 -21.03 -3.90 15.52
CA ARG A 380 -21.74 -4.00 16.81
C ARG A 380 -23.20 -3.53 16.76
N ASN A 381 -23.58 -2.75 15.74
CA ASN A 381 -24.93 -2.21 15.55
C ASN A 381 -25.62 -2.73 14.28
N ALA A 382 -24.99 -3.66 13.55
CA ALA A 382 -25.63 -4.35 12.42
C ALA A 382 -26.60 -5.41 12.95
N HIS A 383 -27.90 -5.27 12.61
CA HIS A 383 -28.88 -6.34 12.82
C HIS A 383 -28.45 -7.61 12.03
N PRO A 384 -28.64 -8.82 12.59
CA PRO A 384 -28.23 -10.05 11.91
C PRO A 384 -29.05 -10.30 10.64
N ASP A 385 -28.32 -10.59 9.56
CA ASP A 385 -28.65 -11.17 8.25
C ASP A 385 -30.05 -10.95 7.61
N ARG A 386 -30.04 -10.60 6.32
CA ARG A 386 -31.21 -10.61 5.45
C ARG A 386 -30.92 -11.01 4.00
N SER A 387 -29.79 -11.66 3.74
CA SER A 387 -29.28 -12.04 2.41
C SER A 387 -29.31 -13.54 2.11
N SER A 388 -29.78 -14.37 3.04
CA SER A 388 -29.77 -15.84 2.96
C SER A 388 -31.08 -16.47 2.44
N LYS A 389 -31.84 -15.79 1.57
CA LYS A 389 -33.12 -16.31 1.05
C LYS A 389 -33.31 -16.34 -0.47
N ASP A 390 -32.52 -15.60 -1.25
CA ASP A 390 -32.72 -15.51 -2.71
C ASP A 390 -31.79 -16.48 -3.46
N SER A 391 -31.96 -17.78 -3.20
CA SER A 391 -31.34 -18.89 -3.94
C SER A 391 -32.40 -19.89 -4.41
N VAL A 392 -33.32 -19.43 -5.26
CA VAL A 392 -34.32 -20.30 -5.88
C VAL A 392 -33.63 -21.17 -6.92
N ILE A 393 -33.68 -22.48 -6.71
CA ILE A 393 -33.16 -23.48 -7.65
C ILE A 393 -34.11 -23.52 -8.84
N TYR A 394 -33.58 -23.30 -10.05
CA TYR A 394 -34.27 -23.69 -11.28
C TYR A 394 -34.09 -25.19 -11.49
N SER A 395 -35.21 -25.93 -11.44
CA SER A 395 -35.31 -27.32 -11.89
C SER A 395 -36.33 -27.37 -13.02
N ASP A 396 -35.92 -27.86 -14.20
CA ASP A 396 -36.82 -27.99 -15.34
C ASP A 396 -37.86 -29.10 -15.10
N ASP A 397 -39.14 -28.73 -15.12
CA ASP A 397 -40.27 -29.67 -15.25
C ASP A 397 -41.38 -29.07 -16.14
N PRO A 398 -41.54 -29.51 -17.39
CA PRO A 398 -42.45 -28.91 -18.37
C PRO A 398 -43.89 -29.47 -18.26
N GLY A 399 -44.58 -29.28 -17.12
CA GLY A 399 -45.74 -30.13 -16.82
C GLY A 399 -46.93 -29.63 -15.97
N ALA A 400 -47.21 -28.32 -15.80
CA ALA A 400 -48.42 -27.89 -15.06
C ALA A 400 -49.12 -26.61 -15.58
N ARG A 401 -50.45 -26.54 -15.40
CA ARG A 401 -51.30 -25.35 -15.63
C ARG A 401 -52.00 -24.92 -14.34
N SER A 402 -52.22 -23.60 -14.20
CA SER A 402 -53.10 -22.95 -13.19
C SER A 402 -52.61 -23.07 -11.73
N GLU A 403 -52.99 -22.22 -10.76
CA GLU A 403 -54.05 -21.19 -10.71
C GLU A 403 -53.53 -19.79 -10.30
N ARG A 404 -54.43 -18.83 -10.05
CA ARG A 404 -54.13 -17.48 -9.53
C ARG A 404 -54.10 -17.47 -8.01
N GLY A 405 -53.03 -16.92 -7.40
CA GLY A 405 -52.92 -16.68 -5.97
C GLY A 405 -52.42 -15.27 -5.63
N THR A 406 -53.15 -14.55 -4.78
CA THR A 406 -52.85 -13.15 -4.41
C THR A 406 -51.75 -13.08 -3.35
N VAL A 407 -50.73 -12.24 -3.54
CA VAL A 407 -49.68 -11.99 -2.54
C VAL A 407 -49.86 -10.60 -1.91
N ALA A 408 -49.88 -10.53 -0.59
CA ALA A 408 -50.06 -9.29 0.17
C ALA A 408 -48.77 -8.45 0.25
N ARG A 409 -48.91 -7.12 0.27
CA ARG A 409 -47.81 -6.21 0.58
C ARG A 409 -47.49 -6.23 2.08
N SER A 410 -46.22 -6.34 2.43
CA SER A 410 -45.72 -5.99 3.77
C SER A 410 -45.34 -4.50 3.83
N GLU A 411 -45.61 -3.85 4.96
CA GLU A 411 -45.49 -2.40 5.10
C GLU A 411 -44.07 -1.93 5.49
N LEU A 412 -43.75 -0.68 5.17
CA LEU A 412 -42.51 -0.01 5.58
C LEU A 412 -42.76 0.89 6.81
N PRO A 413 -41.84 0.95 7.80
CA PRO A 413 -42.14 1.47 9.14
C PRO A 413 -41.93 2.99 9.30
N TRP A 414 -42.60 3.83 8.50
CA TRP A 414 -42.56 5.30 8.65
C TRP A 414 -43.91 5.93 8.33
N SER A 415 -44.33 6.96 9.09
CA SER A 415 -45.63 7.59 8.89
C SER A 415 -45.59 8.63 7.76
N GLY A 416 -46.61 8.63 6.90
CA GLY A 416 -46.67 9.51 5.72
C GLY A 416 -46.69 11.02 6.03
N LYS A 417 -46.94 11.43 7.29
CA LYS A 417 -46.88 12.84 7.70
C LYS A 417 -45.43 13.35 7.83
N GLU A 418 -44.50 12.50 8.26
CA GLU A 418 -43.11 12.90 8.56
C GLU A 418 -42.31 13.09 7.26
N GLN A 419 -42.45 12.17 6.30
CA GLN A 419 -41.87 12.31 4.95
C GLN A 419 -42.33 13.61 4.27
N GLY A 420 -43.62 13.95 4.40
CA GLY A 420 -44.20 15.19 3.89
C GLY A 420 -43.72 16.46 4.62
N SER A 421 -43.05 16.36 5.77
CA SER A 421 -42.40 17.51 6.43
C SER A 421 -41.00 17.73 5.85
N MET A 422 -40.15 16.70 5.89
CA MET A 422 -38.74 16.78 5.50
C MET A 422 -38.55 17.17 4.03
N LEU A 423 -39.44 16.73 3.13
CA LEU A 423 -39.40 17.12 1.71
C LEU A 423 -39.73 18.61 1.47
N ARG A 424 -40.57 19.24 2.30
CA ARG A 424 -40.86 20.68 2.22
C ARG A 424 -39.72 21.52 2.78
N GLU A 425 -39.06 21.04 3.82
CA GLU A 425 -37.88 21.67 4.41
C GLU A 425 -36.70 21.67 3.41
N LEU A 426 -36.37 20.51 2.84
CA LEU A 426 -35.34 20.37 1.80
C LEU A 426 -35.61 21.23 0.56
N ALA A 427 -36.87 21.35 0.14
CA ALA A 427 -37.27 22.14 -1.03
C ALA A 427 -37.15 23.68 -0.86
N SER A 428 -36.89 24.16 0.35
CA SER A 428 -36.60 25.58 0.64
C SER A 428 -35.11 25.93 0.64
N THR A 429 -34.23 24.93 0.64
CA THR A 429 -32.76 25.13 0.58
C THR A 429 -32.29 25.50 -0.83
N THR A 430 -31.03 25.93 -0.96
CA THR A 430 -30.35 26.17 -2.25
C THR A 430 -30.26 24.94 -3.16
N LEU A 431 -30.54 23.73 -2.67
CA LEU A 431 -30.62 22.50 -3.46
C LEU A 431 -32.05 22.22 -4.00
N GLY A 432 -33.04 23.05 -3.66
CA GLY A 432 -34.44 22.89 -4.04
C GLY A 432 -34.75 22.70 -5.54
N PRO A 433 -33.95 23.20 -6.51
CA PRO A 433 -34.15 22.88 -7.93
C PRO A 433 -33.88 21.39 -8.25
N PHE A 434 -32.80 20.83 -7.71
CA PHE A 434 -32.41 19.43 -7.96
C PHE A 434 -33.41 18.43 -7.39
N VAL A 435 -33.91 18.68 -6.17
CA VAL A 435 -34.91 17.81 -5.50
C VAL A 435 -36.22 17.75 -6.29
N ARG A 436 -36.63 18.86 -6.94
CA ARG A 436 -37.83 18.87 -7.80
C ARG A 436 -37.65 18.07 -9.08
N SER A 437 -36.49 18.17 -9.74
CA SER A 437 -36.19 17.41 -10.97
C SER A 437 -36.20 15.89 -10.75
N ALA A 438 -35.66 15.43 -9.61
CA ALA A 438 -35.67 14.01 -9.24
C ALA A 438 -37.07 13.45 -8.92
N ALA A 439 -38.02 14.31 -8.52
CA ALA A 439 -39.38 13.91 -8.12
C ALA A 439 -40.40 13.90 -9.27
N SER A 440 -40.11 14.54 -10.42
CA SER A 440 -41.04 14.68 -11.55
C SER A 440 -40.98 13.55 -12.59
N GLY A 441 -40.08 12.57 -12.42
CA GLY A 441 -40.12 11.29 -13.13
C GLY A 441 -40.00 11.32 -14.67
N HIS A 442 -39.56 12.44 -15.27
CA HIS A 442 -39.34 12.56 -16.71
C HIS A 442 -37.87 12.31 -17.05
N LEU A 443 -37.59 11.12 -17.59
CA LEU A 443 -36.49 10.91 -18.52
C LEU A 443 -37.01 11.26 -19.94
N PRO A 444 -36.17 11.77 -20.86
CA PRO A 444 -36.57 11.92 -22.25
C PRO A 444 -36.68 10.54 -22.92
N ASP A 445 -37.68 10.35 -23.78
CA ASP A 445 -37.79 9.15 -24.60
C ASP A 445 -36.60 9.04 -25.56
N VAL A 446 -36.11 7.82 -25.72
CA VAL A 446 -35.18 7.40 -26.76
C VAL A 446 -35.74 6.12 -27.36
N ASP A 447 -36.48 6.26 -28.45
CA ASP A 447 -36.96 5.13 -29.24
C ASP A 447 -35.76 4.46 -29.93
N GLU A 448 -35.23 3.39 -29.33
CA GLU A 448 -34.25 2.52 -29.96
C GLU A 448 -34.75 1.06 -29.95
N GLU A 449 -35.19 0.61 -31.13
CA GLU A 449 -35.86 -0.67 -31.36
C GLU A 449 -34.84 -1.83 -31.31
N VAL A 450 -35.03 -2.77 -30.37
CA VAL A 450 -34.04 -3.83 -30.10
C VAL A 450 -34.16 -4.97 -31.12
N ASP A 451 -33.26 -4.98 -32.11
CA ASP A 451 -33.13 -6.06 -33.11
C ASP A 451 -32.39 -7.31 -32.56
N PRO A 452 -33.03 -8.48 -32.45
CA PRO A 452 -32.42 -9.71 -31.92
C PRO A 452 -31.70 -10.54 -33.02
N GLY A 453 -30.72 -9.93 -33.71
CA GLY A 453 -30.27 -10.40 -35.04
C GLY A 453 -28.85 -10.98 -35.24
N TYR A 454 -27.95 -11.03 -34.24
CA TYR A 454 -26.50 -11.23 -34.51
C TYR A 454 -25.84 -12.54 -33.99
N LEU A 455 -26.02 -13.64 -34.74
CA LEU A 455 -25.13 -14.82 -34.70
C LEU A 455 -25.04 -15.53 -36.07
N ARG A 456 -23.94 -15.33 -36.83
CA ARG A 456 -23.27 -16.32 -37.72
C ARG A 456 -22.03 -15.72 -38.46
N PRO A 457 -21.14 -16.56 -39.05
CA PRO A 457 -19.73 -16.19 -39.25
C PRO A 457 -19.40 -15.57 -40.61
N SER A 458 -18.30 -14.81 -40.64
CA SER A 458 -17.86 -13.97 -41.76
C SER A 458 -17.25 -14.75 -42.94
N ARG A 459 -17.90 -14.64 -44.10
CA ARG A 459 -17.19 -14.44 -45.39
C ARG A 459 -17.64 -13.09 -45.98
N PRO A 460 -16.80 -12.45 -46.82
CA PRO A 460 -16.78 -10.99 -46.88
C PRO A 460 -17.90 -10.36 -47.71
N VAL A 461 -18.40 -9.22 -47.25
CA VAL A 461 -19.23 -8.28 -48.00
C VAL A 461 -18.40 -7.01 -48.25
N MET A 462 -18.38 -6.54 -49.50
CA MET A 462 -17.67 -5.32 -49.88
C MET A 462 -18.48 -4.08 -49.46
N ILE A 463 -17.78 -3.06 -48.96
CA ILE A 463 -18.31 -1.72 -48.66
C ILE A 463 -17.40 -0.70 -49.36
N PRO A 464 -17.91 0.44 -49.91
CA PRO A 464 -17.13 1.30 -50.79
C PRO A 464 -15.87 1.91 -50.16
N GLN A 465 -14.83 2.08 -50.97
CA GLN A 465 -13.58 2.71 -50.54
C GLN A 465 -13.81 4.19 -50.18
N THR A 466 -13.41 4.56 -48.97
CA THR A 466 -13.10 5.96 -48.61
C THR A 466 -11.65 5.97 -48.14
N GLU A 467 -10.78 6.73 -48.81
CA GLU A 467 -9.33 6.59 -48.64
C GLU A 467 -8.83 7.24 -47.34
N THR A 468 -8.71 6.44 -46.29
CA THR A 468 -7.87 6.76 -45.13
C THR A 468 -6.83 5.66 -44.95
N HIS A 469 -5.56 5.96 -45.27
CA HIS A 469 -4.44 5.04 -45.11
C HIS A 469 -4.13 4.80 -43.61
N SER A 470 -4.86 3.87 -43.00
CA SER A 470 -4.40 3.18 -41.79
C SER A 470 -3.24 2.27 -42.18
N PRO A 471 -2.02 2.46 -41.65
CA PRO A 471 -0.92 1.53 -41.90
C PRO A 471 -1.28 0.18 -41.27
N GLN A 472 -1.41 -0.84 -42.12
CA GLN A 472 -1.44 -2.23 -41.64
C GLN A 472 -0.08 -2.53 -41.04
N ALA A 473 -0.03 -2.65 -39.71
CA ALA A 473 1.10 -3.28 -39.06
C ALA A 473 1.08 -4.76 -39.44
N GLU A 474 2.05 -5.21 -40.23
CA GLU A 474 2.31 -6.62 -40.44
C GLU A 474 2.62 -7.23 -39.07
N SER A 475 1.71 -8.07 -38.56
CA SER A 475 1.95 -8.84 -37.35
C SER A 475 2.90 -9.97 -37.68
N ASP A 476 4.04 -10.04 -37.00
CA ASP A 476 5.01 -11.13 -37.18
C ASP A 476 4.31 -12.51 -37.09
N PRO A 477 4.68 -13.45 -37.98
CA PRO A 477 4.05 -14.77 -38.03
C PRO A 477 4.25 -15.50 -36.70
N MET A 478 3.19 -16.19 -36.23
CA MET A 478 3.22 -16.85 -34.92
C MET A 478 4.22 -18.02 -34.91
N HIS A 479 5.39 -17.80 -34.32
CA HIS A 479 6.41 -18.81 -34.13
C HIS A 479 6.01 -19.81 -33.03
N MET A 480 5.50 -20.96 -33.46
CA MET A 480 5.29 -22.14 -32.61
C MET A 480 6.26 -23.28 -32.97
N SER A 481 6.56 -24.14 -32.01
CA SER A 481 7.15 -25.46 -32.26
C SER A 481 6.64 -26.51 -31.26
N GLY A 482 7.05 -27.77 -31.41
CA GLY A 482 6.42 -28.92 -30.75
C GLY A 482 5.13 -29.36 -31.46
N ILE A 483 4.18 -29.94 -30.73
CA ILE A 483 2.87 -30.35 -31.28
C ILE A 483 1.72 -29.52 -30.69
N GLN A 484 0.57 -29.50 -31.34
CA GLN A 484 -0.65 -28.93 -30.74
C GLN A 484 -1.21 -29.91 -29.68
N LEU A 485 -1.22 -29.48 -28.41
CA LEU A 485 -1.66 -30.31 -27.27
C LEU A 485 -3.16 -30.16 -26.98
N GLN A 486 -3.79 -31.21 -26.45
CA GLN A 486 -5.18 -31.13 -25.98
C GLN A 486 -5.24 -30.53 -24.56
N GLY A 487 -5.65 -29.27 -24.49
CA GLY A 487 -5.91 -28.56 -23.23
C GLY A 487 -5.47 -27.08 -23.24
N PRO A 488 -4.24 -26.76 -23.68
CA PRO A 488 -3.80 -25.37 -23.76
C PRO A 488 -4.53 -24.59 -24.85
N VAL A 489 -4.73 -23.28 -24.62
CA VAL A 489 -5.48 -22.40 -25.53
C VAL A 489 -4.71 -21.10 -25.71
N ILE A 490 -4.41 -20.74 -26.96
CA ILE A 490 -3.79 -19.45 -27.30
C ILE A 490 -4.91 -18.41 -27.44
N LEU A 491 -4.71 -17.22 -26.89
CA LEU A 491 -5.62 -16.09 -27.03
C LEU A 491 -4.89 -14.90 -27.69
N GLU A 492 -5.59 -14.24 -28.62
CA GLU A 492 -5.18 -12.99 -29.25
C GLU A 492 -6.16 -11.89 -28.81
N PRO A 493 -5.85 -11.10 -27.76
CA PRO A 493 -6.76 -10.08 -27.26
C PRO A 493 -7.01 -8.96 -28.28
N ARG A 494 -8.24 -8.45 -28.36
CA ARG A 494 -8.53 -7.26 -29.16
C ARG A 494 -7.86 -6.03 -28.52
N ILE A 495 -6.90 -5.45 -29.23
CA ILE A 495 -6.19 -4.23 -28.84
C ILE A 495 -6.88 -3.03 -29.47
N PHE A 496 -7.22 -2.04 -28.65
CA PHE A 496 -7.71 -0.73 -29.06
C PHE A 496 -6.53 0.25 -28.98
N ARG A 497 -6.18 0.94 -30.07
CA ARG A 497 -5.06 1.88 -30.12
C ARG A 497 -5.55 3.29 -30.43
N ASP A 498 -4.98 4.29 -29.78
CA ASP A 498 -5.24 5.71 -30.02
C ASP A 498 -4.01 6.57 -29.65
N GLU A 499 -4.09 7.89 -29.80
CA GLU A 499 -2.97 8.83 -29.56
C GLU A 499 -2.37 8.76 -28.14
N ARG A 500 -3.08 8.18 -27.17
CA ARG A 500 -2.66 8.01 -25.78
C ARG A 500 -1.89 6.70 -25.55
N GLY A 501 -1.90 5.78 -26.52
CA GLY A 501 -1.28 4.45 -26.42
C GLY A 501 -2.22 3.33 -26.85
N TYR A 502 -2.44 2.35 -25.97
CA TYR A 502 -3.34 1.23 -26.24
C TYR A 502 -4.08 0.74 -24.98
N PHE A 503 -5.21 0.07 -25.21
CA PHE A 503 -6.03 -0.60 -24.21
C PHE A 503 -6.38 -2.01 -24.70
N LEU A 504 -6.41 -2.99 -23.80
CA LEU A 504 -6.93 -4.33 -24.06
C LEU A 504 -7.54 -4.91 -22.77
N GLU A 505 -8.51 -5.80 -22.94
CA GLU A 505 -9.04 -6.62 -21.85
C GLU A 505 -8.19 -7.88 -21.68
N THR A 506 -7.32 -7.90 -20.68
CA THR A 506 -6.43 -9.04 -20.37
C THR A 506 -7.15 -10.23 -19.73
N TRP A 507 -8.41 -10.06 -19.31
CA TRP A 507 -9.32 -11.13 -18.89
C TRP A 507 -10.78 -10.66 -19.08
N ASN A 508 -11.66 -11.56 -19.53
CA ASN A 508 -13.11 -11.33 -19.56
C ASN A 508 -13.83 -12.66 -19.36
N GLN A 509 -14.48 -12.82 -18.21
CA GLN A 509 -15.11 -14.07 -17.77
C GLN A 509 -16.14 -14.62 -18.78
N SER A 510 -16.90 -13.75 -19.45
CA SER A 510 -17.91 -14.17 -20.41
C SER A 510 -17.26 -14.67 -21.70
N ARG A 511 -16.35 -13.88 -22.29
CA ARG A 511 -15.67 -14.22 -23.55
C ARG A 511 -14.79 -15.47 -23.44
N SER A 512 -14.19 -15.70 -22.27
CA SER A 512 -13.27 -16.82 -22.07
C SER A 512 -13.95 -18.14 -21.72
N ALA A 513 -15.24 -18.13 -21.33
CA ALA A 513 -16.03 -19.34 -21.17
C ALA A 513 -16.20 -20.09 -22.51
N ASP A 514 -16.44 -19.35 -23.59
CA ASP A 514 -16.55 -19.89 -24.96
C ASP A 514 -15.26 -20.60 -25.43
N ALA A 515 -14.11 -20.21 -24.86
CA ALA A 515 -12.80 -20.80 -25.12
C ALA A 515 -12.46 -21.99 -24.19
N GLY A 516 -13.40 -22.44 -23.34
CA GLY A 516 -13.18 -23.54 -22.39
C GLY A 516 -12.29 -23.19 -21.20
N ILE A 517 -12.05 -21.91 -20.94
CA ILE A 517 -11.18 -21.42 -19.85
C ILE A 517 -12.05 -21.20 -18.60
N PRO A 518 -11.64 -21.67 -17.41
CA PRO A 518 -12.43 -21.54 -16.20
C PRO A 518 -12.65 -20.07 -15.82
N SER A 519 -13.84 -19.79 -15.28
CA SER A 519 -14.29 -18.45 -14.88
C SER A 519 -13.52 -17.84 -13.70
N THR A 520 -12.91 -18.68 -12.87
CA THR A 520 -12.35 -18.30 -11.57
C THR A 520 -10.83 -18.41 -11.54
N PHE A 521 -10.17 -17.29 -11.26
CA PHE A 521 -8.76 -17.22 -10.88
C PHE A 521 -8.65 -16.65 -9.46
N VAL A 522 -7.88 -17.29 -8.58
CA VAL A 522 -7.78 -16.96 -7.14
C VAL A 522 -6.49 -16.26 -6.76
N GLN A 523 -5.46 -16.34 -7.62
CA GLN A 523 -4.14 -15.75 -7.38
C GLN A 523 -3.57 -15.22 -8.70
N ASP A 524 -3.13 -13.96 -8.70
CA ASP A 524 -2.38 -13.38 -9.81
C ASP A 524 -0.90 -13.26 -9.41
N ASN A 525 0.01 -13.57 -10.35
CA ASN A 525 1.45 -13.48 -10.16
C ASN A 525 2.09 -12.59 -11.22
N LEU A 526 3.23 -11.98 -10.88
CA LEU A 526 4.03 -11.18 -11.80
C LEU A 526 5.51 -11.49 -11.55
N SER A 527 6.27 -11.78 -12.61
CA SER A 527 7.72 -11.94 -12.54
C SER A 527 8.44 -10.96 -13.44
N HIS A 528 9.62 -10.49 -13.01
CA HIS A 528 10.58 -9.78 -13.85
C HIS A 528 11.83 -10.65 -13.97
N SER A 529 12.29 -10.88 -15.19
CA SER A 529 13.41 -11.79 -15.49
C SER A 529 14.29 -11.19 -16.59
N LYS A 530 15.62 -11.26 -16.43
CA LYS A 530 16.58 -10.79 -17.45
C LYS A 530 16.79 -11.84 -18.55
N GLN A 531 17.38 -11.45 -19.68
CA GLN A 531 17.74 -12.32 -20.80
C GLN A 531 18.41 -13.61 -20.37
N GLY A 532 18.04 -14.73 -21.02
CA GLY A 532 18.60 -16.05 -20.76
C GLY A 532 18.20 -16.67 -19.41
N VAL A 533 17.41 -15.99 -18.57
CA VAL A 533 16.76 -16.65 -17.42
C VAL A 533 15.72 -17.62 -17.94
N LEU A 534 15.89 -18.89 -17.61
CA LEU A 534 14.90 -19.94 -17.80
C LEU A 534 14.29 -20.26 -16.44
N ARG A 535 12.96 -20.37 -16.37
CA ARG A 535 12.24 -20.84 -15.20
C ARG A 535 11.37 -22.02 -15.62
N GLY A 536 11.50 -23.15 -14.94
CA GLY A 536 10.69 -24.33 -15.24
C GLY A 536 11.48 -25.65 -15.25
N LEU A 537 10.82 -26.75 -15.59
CA LEU A 537 9.37 -26.86 -15.87
C LEU A 537 8.62 -27.07 -14.55
N HIS A 538 7.65 -26.21 -14.20
CA HIS A 538 6.98 -26.21 -12.90
C HIS A 538 5.50 -26.63 -12.99
N TYR A 539 5.09 -27.50 -12.07
CA TYR A 539 3.71 -27.96 -11.89
C TYR A 539 3.33 -28.01 -10.41
N GLN A 540 2.05 -28.27 -10.11
CA GLN A 540 1.56 -28.49 -8.74
C GLN A 540 0.71 -29.77 -8.72
N HIS A 541 1.02 -30.72 -7.83
CA HIS A 541 0.22 -31.93 -7.63
C HIS A 541 0.35 -32.48 -6.19
N PRO A 542 -0.75 -32.77 -5.47
CA PRO A 542 -2.16 -32.51 -5.82
C PRO A 542 -2.50 -31.00 -5.89
N ALA A 543 -3.79 -30.66 -6.05
CA ALA A 543 -4.29 -29.28 -6.25
C ALA A 543 -3.63 -28.56 -7.44
N GLY A 544 -3.82 -29.10 -8.65
CA GLY A 544 -3.19 -28.58 -9.87
C GLY A 544 -3.72 -27.21 -10.31
N GLN A 545 -2.81 -26.29 -10.62
CA GLN A 545 -3.14 -24.95 -11.09
C GLN A 545 -3.31 -24.92 -12.61
N GLY A 546 -4.42 -24.35 -13.08
CA GLY A 546 -4.51 -23.76 -14.41
C GLY A 546 -3.89 -22.36 -14.37
N LYS A 547 -3.19 -21.97 -15.45
CA LYS A 547 -2.42 -20.72 -15.56
C LYS A 547 -2.81 -20.02 -16.87
N LEU A 548 -3.36 -18.82 -16.79
CA LEU A 548 -3.45 -17.90 -17.95
C LEU A 548 -2.27 -16.94 -17.89
N VAL A 549 -1.39 -16.97 -18.89
CA VAL A 549 -0.10 -16.26 -18.86
C VAL A 549 0.06 -15.32 -20.05
N MET A 550 0.70 -14.16 -19.85
CA MET A 550 1.00 -13.18 -20.91
C MET A 550 2.19 -12.28 -20.55
N VAL A 551 2.88 -11.75 -21.58
CA VAL A 551 4.00 -10.81 -21.40
C VAL A 551 3.50 -9.37 -21.46
N LEU A 552 3.94 -8.53 -20.51
CA LEU A 552 3.59 -7.10 -20.42
C LEU A 552 4.70 -6.17 -20.93
N GLN A 553 5.96 -6.60 -20.84
CA GLN A 553 7.14 -5.96 -21.44
C GLN A 553 8.14 -7.03 -21.86
N GLY A 554 8.83 -6.83 -22.97
CA GLY A 554 9.81 -7.79 -23.51
C GLY A 554 9.18 -8.95 -24.28
N GLU A 555 9.91 -10.06 -24.31
CA GLU A 555 9.60 -11.29 -25.05
C GLU A 555 10.12 -12.51 -24.28
N ILE A 556 9.37 -13.61 -24.34
CA ILE A 556 9.78 -14.92 -23.87
C ILE A 556 9.46 -15.98 -24.92
N TYR A 557 10.16 -17.12 -24.83
CA TYR A 557 9.71 -18.37 -25.41
C TYR A 557 9.10 -19.24 -24.29
N ASP A 558 7.79 -19.46 -24.35
CA ASP A 558 6.98 -20.15 -23.33
C ASP A 558 6.66 -21.57 -23.77
N VAL A 559 6.67 -22.53 -22.84
CA VAL A 559 6.53 -23.97 -23.10
C VAL A 559 5.58 -24.64 -22.11
N ALA A 560 4.62 -25.39 -22.63
CA ALA A 560 3.74 -26.28 -21.87
C ALA A 560 4.03 -27.75 -22.22
N VAL A 561 4.16 -28.61 -21.20
CA VAL A 561 4.45 -30.04 -21.32
C VAL A 561 3.35 -30.84 -20.65
N ASP A 562 2.78 -31.83 -21.35
CA ASP A 562 1.76 -32.71 -20.79
C ASP A 562 2.39 -33.79 -19.90
N ILE A 563 2.17 -33.68 -18.59
CA ILE A 563 2.67 -34.63 -17.58
C ILE A 563 1.56 -35.50 -16.99
N ARG A 564 0.40 -35.60 -17.67
CA ARG A 564 -0.76 -36.36 -17.18
C ARG A 564 -0.56 -37.86 -17.50
N ALA A 565 -0.28 -38.66 -16.48
CA ALA A 565 -0.12 -40.10 -16.60
C ALA A 565 -1.34 -40.73 -17.29
N GLY A 566 -1.11 -41.52 -18.34
CA GLY A 566 -2.16 -42.09 -19.20
C GLY A 566 -2.69 -41.19 -20.32
N SER A 567 -2.16 -39.97 -20.49
CA SER A 567 -2.50 -39.09 -21.61
C SER A 567 -1.95 -39.63 -22.94
N PRO A 568 -2.70 -39.56 -24.05
CA PRO A 568 -2.17 -39.85 -25.38
C PRO A 568 -1.04 -38.90 -25.81
N THR A 569 -0.90 -37.75 -25.14
CA THR A 569 0.18 -36.78 -25.37
C THR A 569 1.17 -36.69 -24.19
N PHE A 570 1.22 -37.68 -23.29
CA PHE A 570 2.19 -37.67 -22.18
C PHE A 570 3.65 -37.51 -22.66
N GLY A 571 4.39 -36.59 -22.03
CA GLY A 571 5.75 -36.23 -22.42
C GLY A 571 5.86 -35.36 -23.68
N GLN A 572 4.75 -35.06 -24.37
CA GLN A 572 4.74 -34.14 -25.49
C GLN A 572 4.63 -32.69 -25.01
N TRP A 573 5.15 -31.76 -25.81
CA TRP A 573 5.21 -30.35 -25.49
C TRP A 573 4.82 -29.45 -26.67
N MET A 574 4.45 -28.21 -26.34
CA MET A 574 4.25 -27.11 -27.28
C MET A 574 5.05 -25.90 -26.80
N GLY A 575 5.64 -25.16 -27.73
CA GLY A 575 6.37 -23.93 -27.46
C GLY A 575 5.87 -22.78 -28.34
N LEU A 576 5.81 -21.58 -27.78
CA LEU A 576 5.27 -20.37 -28.41
C LEU A 576 6.04 -19.14 -27.93
N THR A 577 6.42 -18.25 -28.85
CA THR A 577 6.89 -16.90 -28.48
C THR A 577 5.72 -16.06 -27.98
N LEU A 578 5.84 -15.46 -26.79
CA LEU A 578 4.89 -14.49 -26.24
C LEU A 578 5.60 -13.15 -26.02
N SER A 579 4.98 -12.03 -26.43
CA SER A 579 5.63 -10.72 -26.36
C SER A 579 4.68 -9.60 -25.91
N ALA A 580 5.28 -8.46 -25.55
CA ALA A 580 4.56 -7.20 -25.36
C ALA A 580 4.20 -6.47 -26.67
N ALA A 581 4.54 -7.03 -27.83
CA ALA A 581 4.24 -6.47 -29.14
C ALA A 581 2.97 -7.10 -29.76
N ASP A 582 2.86 -8.44 -29.69
CA ASP A 582 1.69 -9.21 -30.11
C ASP A 582 0.60 -9.34 -29.02
N HIS A 583 0.94 -9.10 -27.74
CA HIS A 583 0.03 -9.14 -26.59
C HIS A 583 -0.67 -10.49 -26.37
N ARG A 584 -0.14 -11.57 -26.97
CA ARG A 584 -0.72 -12.92 -26.90
C ARG A 584 -0.75 -13.44 -25.46
N GLN A 585 -1.70 -14.34 -25.22
CA GLN A 585 -1.82 -15.08 -23.97
C GLN A 585 -1.84 -16.58 -24.26
N LEU A 586 -1.32 -17.38 -23.32
CA LEU A 586 -1.49 -18.83 -23.31
C LEU A 586 -2.23 -19.23 -22.04
N TYR A 587 -3.36 -19.93 -22.17
CA TYR A 587 -3.94 -20.69 -21.08
C TYR A 587 -3.37 -22.10 -21.07
N ILE A 588 -2.91 -22.55 -19.90
CA ILE A 588 -2.35 -23.86 -19.63
C ILE A 588 -3.19 -24.47 -18.50
N PRO A 589 -4.01 -25.51 -18.74
CA PRO A 589 -4.90 -26.06 -17.72
C PRO A 589 -4.14 -26.90 -16.66
N PRO A 590 -4.81 -27.28 -15.55
CA PRO A 590 -4.26 -28.23 -14.59
C PRO A 590 -3.76 -29.52 -15.26
N GLY A 591 -2.64 -30.03 -14.77
CA GLY A 591 -2.03 -31.28 -15.26
C GLY A 591 -0.82 -31.09 -16.18
N PHE A 592 -0.52 -29.87 -16.60
CA PHE A 592 0.70 -29.57 -17.39
C PHE A 592 1.83 -29.05 -16.50
N ALA A 593 3.07 -29.30 -16.91
CA ALA A 593 4.24 -28.56 -16.45
C ALA A 593 4.49 -27.37 -17.38
N HIS A 594 4.91 -26.24 -16.80
CA HIS A 594 5.06 -24.96 -17.51
C HIS A 594 6.44 -24.36 -17.26
N GLY A 595 7.09 -23.85 -18.29
CA GLY A 595 8.32 -23.08 -18.16
C GLY A 595 8.57 -22.15 -19.33
N PHE A 596 9.50 -21.22 -19.19
CA PHE A 596 9.84 -20.25 -20.22
C PHE A 596 11.30 -19.81 -20.14
N VAL A 597 11.83 -19.27 -21.24
CA VAL A 597 13.09 -18.52 -21.26
C VAL A 597 12.88 -17.11 -21.79
N VAL A 598 13.53 -16.12 -21.17
CA VAL A 598 13.53 -14.73 -21.64
C VAL A 598 14.49 -14.57 -22.84
N THR A 599 13.95 -14.14 -23.97
CA THR A 599 14.70 -13.94 -25.23
C THR A 599 15.15 -12.48 -25.40
N SER A 600 14.35 -11.50 -24.96
CA SER A 600 14.71 -10.07 -24.91
C SER A 600 15.67 -9.72 -23.75
N GLU A 601 16.16 -8.47 -23.68
CA GLU A 601 17.03 -7.98 -22.58
C GLU A 601 16.44 -8.27 -21.18
N PHE A 602 15.14 -8.08 -21.04
CA PHE A 602 14.33 -8.48 -19.90
C PHE A 602 12.90 -8.77 -20.36
N ALA A 603 12.13 -9.49 -19.54
CA ALA A 603 10.68 -9.62 -19.69
C ALA A 603 9.95 -9.44 -18.35
N VAL A 604 8.76 -8.85 -18.44
CA VAL A 604 7.77 -8.75 -17.37
C VAL A 604 6.62 -9.69 -17.74
N PHE A 605 6.44 -10.75 -16.97
CA PHE A 605 5.56 -11.87 -17.31
C PHE A 605 4.50 -12.09 -16.22
N MET A 606 3.23 -12.06 -16.62
CA MET A 606 2.06 -12.08 -15.74
C MET A 606 1.33 -13.42 -15.83
N TYR A 607 0.76 -13.86 -14.72
CA TYR A 607 -0.01 -15.10 -14.60
C TYR A 607 -1.31 -14.84 -13.84
N LYS A 608 -2.39 -15.54 -14.20
CA LYS A 608 -3.59 -15.74 -13.38
C LYS A 608 -3.73 -17.24 -13.10
N CYS A 609 -3.85 -17.63 -11.84
CA CYS A 609 -3.87 -19.03 -11.38
C CYS A 609 -5.24 -19.43 -10.80
N THR A 610 -5.73 -20.63 -11.16
CA THR A 610 -7.05 -21.14 -10.75
C THR A 610 -7.09 -21.71 -9.31
N GLU A 611 -5.93 -21.98 -8.72
CA GLU A 611 -5.74 -22.50 -7.36
C GLU A 611 -4.52 -21.80 -6.73
N PHE A 612 -4.44 -21.74 -5.41
CA PHE A 612 -3.35 -21.08 -4.69
C PHE A 612 -2.03 -21.87 -4.83
N TYR A 613 -0.91 -21.15 -4.72
CA TYR A 613 0.41 -21.76 -4.65
C TYR A 613 0.61 -22.49 -3.31
N ARG A 614 1.02 -23.76 -3.40
CA ARG A 614 1.24 -24.68 -2.28
C ARG A 614 2.64 -25.30 -2.40
N PRO A 615 3.66 -24.78 -1.69
CA PRO A 615 5.04 -25.29 -1.77
C PRO A 615 5.17 -26.80 -1.59
N GLU A 616 4.36 -27.39 -0.71
CA GLU A 616 4.30 -28.82 -0.41
C GLU A 616 3.88 -29.70 -1.61
N PHE A 617 3.15 -29.11 -2.56
CA PHE A 617 2.67 -29.76 -3.78
C PHE A 617 3.43 -29.29 -5.03
N GLU A 618 4.41 -28.38 -4.90
CA GLU A 618 5.25 -27.98 -6.05
C GLU A 618 6.00 -29.19 -6.60
N GLY A 619 5.99 -29.33 -7.93
CA GLY A 619 6.82 -30.27 -8.67
C GLY A 619 7.65 -29.53 -9.71
N SER A 620 8.78 -30.12 -10.09
CA SER A 620 9.63 -29.60 -11.16
C SER A 620 10.14 -30.74 -12.03
N VAL A 621 10.21 -30.51 -13.34
CA VAL A 621 10.78 -31.41 -14.34
C VAL A 621 12.01 -30.74 -14.96
N ALA A 622 13.06 -31.51 -15.24
CA ALA A 622 14.26 -31.04 -15.92
C ALA A 622 13.91 -30.34 -17.25
N TRP A 623 14.34 -29.08 -17.38
CA TRP A 623 14.19 -28.29 -18.61
C TRP A 623 14.96 -28.92 -19.79
N ASP A 624 16.07 -29.61 -19.49
CA ASP A 624 16.99 -30.31 -20.37
C ASP A 624 16.77 -31.84 -20.38
N ASP A 625 15.57 -32.31 -20.08
CA ASP A 625 15.23 -33.73 -20.20
C ASP A 625 15.35 -34.20 -21.66
N PRO A 626 16.29 -35.11 -22.00
CA PRO A 626 16.43 -35.60 -23.38
C PRO A 626 15.25 -36.46 -23.84
N ASP A 627 14.40 -36.93 -22.92
CA ASP A 627 13.17 -37.64 -23.27
C ASP A 627 12.06 -36.67 -23.72
N LEU A 628 12.15 -35.38 -23.34
CA LEU A 628 11.27 -34.29 -23.83
C LEU A 628 11.87 -33.59 -25.05
N ALA A 629 13.19 -33.43 -25.11
CA ALA A 629 13.93 -32.83 -26.22
C ALA A 629 13.41 -31.42 -26.66
N ILE A 630 13.08 -30.57 -25.68
CA ILE A 630 12.51 -29.24 -25.92
C ILE A 630 13.52 -28.34 -26.64
N GLN A 631 13.09 -27.72 -27.74
CA GLN A 631 13.89 -26.82 -28.55
C GLN A 631 13.95 -25.41 -27.94
N TRP A 632 14.66 -25.27 -26.82
CA TRP A 632 14.86 -23.98 -26.16
C TRP A 632 15.79 -23.06 -26.98
N PRO A 633 15.41 -21.78 -27.23
CA PRO A 633 16.26 -20.81 -27.93
C PRO A 633 17.35 -20.21 -27.02
N VAL A 634 18.03 -21.04 -26.22
CA VAL A 634 19.12 -20.64 -25.32
C VAL A 634 20.16 -21.75 -25.17
N ALA A 635 21.44 -21.43 -25.32
CA ALA A 635 22.54 -22.40 -25.18
C ALA A 635 23.01 -22.60 -23.72
N ALA A 636 22.86 -21.58 -22.86
CA ALA A 636 23.36 -21.59 -21.48
C ALA A 636 22.41 -20.80 -20.54
N PRO A 637 21.29 -21.40 -20.09
CA PRO A 637 20.30 -20.69 -19.30
C PRO A 637 20.73 -20.38 -17.86
N ILE A 638 20.23 -19.26 -17.35
CA ILE A 638 20.38 -18.79 -15.97
C ILE A 638 19.24 -19.38 -15.14
N LEU A 639 19.50 -20.57 -14.57
CA LEU A 639 18.55 -21.37 -13.80
C LEU A 639 18.63 -21.11 -12.28
N ALA A 640 17.50 -21.24 -11.59
CA ALA A 640 17.45 -21.38 -10.14
C ALA A 640 18.07 -22.73 -9.69
N ALA A 641 18.48 -22.83 -8.42
CA ALA A 641 19.06 -24.06 -7.87
C ALA A 641 18.09 -25.25 -7.93
N LYS A 642 16.79 -25.03 -7.69
CA LYS A 642 15.75 -26.07 -7.79
C LYS A 642 15.55 -26.56 -9.23
N ASP A 643 15.55 -25.64 -10.20
CA ASP A 643 15.35 -25.93 -11.63
C ASP A 643 16.54 -26.72 -12.21
N ARG A 644 17.77 -26.39 -11.74
CA ARG A 644 19.00 -27.13 -12.06
C ARG A 644 19.07 -28.52 -11.42
N ALA A 645 18.32 -28.75 -10.35
CA ALA A 645 18.27 -30.03 -9.61
C ALA A 645 16.97 -30.82 -9.90
N ALA A 646 16.16 -30.39 -10.87
CA ALA A 646 14.90 -31.04 -11.18
C ALA A 646 15.10 -32.44 -11.79
N PRO A 647 14.30 -33.45 -11.40
CA PRO A 647 14.36 -34.78 -12.01
C PRO A 647 13.84 -34.77 -13.45
N ARG A 648 14.31 -35.74 -14.25
CA ARG A 648 13.66 -36.10 -15.53
C ARG A 648 12.24 -36.59 -15.29
N LEU A 649 11.33 -36.39 -16.24
CA LEU A 649 9.91 -36.76 -16.13
C LEU A 649 9.75 -38.24 -15.76
N ARG A 650 10.52 -39.12 -16.43
CA ARG A 650 10.52 -40.57 -16.16
C ARG A 650 11.06 -41.01 -14.79
N ALA A 651 11.67 -40.09 -14.04
CA ALA A 651 12.21 -40.33 -12.70
C ALA A 651 11.31 -39.76 -11.59
N ILE A 652 10.19 -39.13 -11.95
CA ILE A 652 9.16 -38.69 -11.01
C ILE A 652 8.24 -39.87 -10.70
N ALA A 653 7.99 -40.13 -9.41
CA ALA A 653 7.09 -41.20 -8.99
C ALA A 653 5.65 -40.94 -9.47
N ALA A 654 4.92 -42.00 -9.84
CA ALA A 654 3.63 -41.89 -10.52
C ALA A 654 2.57 -41.16 -9.67
N GLU A 655 2.62 -41.33 -8.35
CA GLU A 655 1.78 -40.65 -7.36
C GLU A 655 2.10 -39.15 -7.18
N ARG A 656 3.20 -38.66 -7.78
CA ARG A 656 3.53 -37.23 -7.90
C ARG A 656 3.21 -36.66 -9.29
N LEU A 657 2.56 -37.44 -10.17
CA LEU A 657 2.10 -36.99 -11.49
C LEU A 657 0.56 -36.90 -11.53
N PRO A 658 -0.01 -35.85 -12.16
CA PRO A 658 -1.43 -35.79 -12.49
C PRO A 658 -1.89 -36.99 -13.34
N VAL A 659 -3.17 -37.37 -13.28
CA VAL A 659 -3.73 -38.49 -14.05
C VAL A 659 -4.67 -37.99 -15.14
N TRP A 660 -4.54 -38.52 -16.36
CA TRP A 660 -5.41 -38.21 -17.49
C TRP A 660 -6.82 -38.78 -17.30
N GLY A 661 -7.85 -38.02 -17.68
CA GLY A 661 -9.26 -38.40 -17.46
C GLY A 661 -9.75 -38.30 -16.01
N GLY A 662 -8.86 -38.10 -15.04
CA GLY A 662 -9.23 -37.81 -13.65
C GLY A 662 -9.87 -36.43 -13.54
N GLY A 663 -11.20 -36.39 -13.47
CA GLY A 663 -11.94 -35.14 -13.22
C GLY A 663 -11.55 -34.53 -11.87
N MET A 664 -11.70 -33.20 -11.74
CA MET A 664 -11.53 -32.53 -10.45
C MET A 664 -12.55 -33.08 -9.46
N VAL A 665 -12.10 -33.87 -8.50
CA VAL A 665 -12.89 -34.21 -7.30
C VAL A 665 -13.00 -32.92 -6.48
N PRO A 666 -14.21 -32.34 -6.31
CA PRO A 666 -14.37 -31.19 -5.42
C PRO A 666 -14.11 -31.66 -3.99
N SER A 667 -13.18 -31.03 -3.29
CA SER A 667 -13.01 -31.25 -1.85
C SER A 667 -14.25 -30.77 -1.10
N ALA A 668 -14.83 -31.63 -0.28
CA ALA A 668 -15.97 -31.33 0.59
C ALA A 668 -15.61 -30.36 1.74
#